data_AF-A0A081BS49-F1
#
_entry.id   AF-A0A081BS49-F1
#
_cell.length_a   1.000
_cell.length_b   1.000
_cell.length_c   1.000
_cell.angle_alpha   90.00
_cell.angle_beta   90.00
_cell.angle_gamma   90.00
#
_symmetry.space_group_name_H-M   'P 1'
#
loop_
_entity.id
_entity.type
_entity.pdbx_description
1 polymer ?
#
loop_
_entity_poly.entity_id
_entity_poly.type
_entity_poly.pdbx_seq_one_letter_code
_entity_poly.pdbx_strand_id
1 'polypeptide(L)'
;MPVGQVSAIRAAQSLESPFGLAPVLGAEIRLNRDAITALREKRPTDSCEQAQSSMRSVYYLTDIGMYAASEFGLNAKPLAKASETDESEQFGERNRNPELLNLGALERTAQKAADFSDENLVHIQAKSGLGVALTYAPLIQEIAKKQGIAPEKVVEALLAQYAELSGLNTIPEGLLPIFLEFEGGVPEIEYGKETERWLDSGMDRSITPSALGQTLRRQVLWLKAALSARHDDANRVAASGEFIGRNAEEGFLGLLIAQETANKIMFLYNTMRTPIAGEKGTYFPHRLEIEFDGDAPKAYRVVDSDSVLFDQMSLLWGISEFYGMLKAKGGAPYSELFGKDQLISGKYEDMARELTGLLLKNLARFHWNATYGTFYETHSMETAKENAPQEQVISTQQIAMSAIALESVIRNFGADSKLAKQAALLLSAQADFLYRSLYRAEDGAVFNGASLTKDAAKPFDGLKTLVAHSAAVRSFLIAYRLTTNEEYLAAAMRVFEFLDRTFWDTRLEVYKSAIGQYQYTPLNVAMTVGAFRELLAVDQAAFIERMSEHFAKFFDSVVARIGLQLSEQQYFLELAVEPKRLAPVFASDLLIQPVGSAADMNIPQAGATLRYVISVPEANLPCDSNDAYIEDTLPENVSFERSVPAPVSVNDRVVKWRVGDLAPDRDAIYRITVDVRVNTPSMMRSFGVDQGNLPGGRGDRLKNCASFQCGGQAGDVPLDSACVEDHMSKPQLGIEKSLRSVVAEPGKEAEFELVVTNLSDVTAYRLVVEDQNPEGFVYLPDSVKSSDVPDIQIDDTNPLVWVLEDLEPGKRISLTYRVILNTNLEAGSYASQVKVHALDRSGFPFESNEFELTIDVQRGVVLRVSQQLGEPQTATMQAGQPMPLISTIENVGTDGVLDAAVALTLPDGLEFVPQTSRLNGVAIGEPERKGKTLIWKIGELPPGVTKTLQCGIIGKEAGEFTLSTIIRGATERNASYESRAYDLTVNVE
;
A
#
# COMPACT_ATOMS: atom_id res chain seq x y z
N MET A 1 -27.17 14.43 -41.27
CA MET A 1 -27.63 13.59 -42.41
C MET A 1 -28.10 12.24 -41.85
N PRO A 2 -29.16 11.63 -42.41
CA PRO A 2 -30.11 10.82 -41.62
C PRO A 2 -29.82 9.30 -41.56
N VAL A 3 -30.42 8.70 -40.53
CA VAL A 3 -30.54 7.27 -40.20
C VAL A 3 -31.45 6.53 -41.20
N GLY A 4 -31.09 5.30 -41.60
CA GLY A 4 -31.99 4.41 -42.36
C GLY A 4 -31.45 3.02 -42.76
N GLN A 5 -31.90 1.99 -42.00
CA GLN A 5 -32.22 0.60 -42.41
C GLN A 5 -31.08 -0.37 -42.83
N VAL A 6 -30.70 -1.40 -42.04
CA VAL A 6 -31.36 -2.68 -41.67
C VAL A 6 -30.82 -3.89 -42.47
N SER A 7 -30.40 -4.90 -41.69
CA SER A 7 -30.40 -6.36 -41.94
C SER A 7 -29.09 -7.10 -42.30
N ALA A 8 -28.80 -8.06 -41.41
CA ALA A 8 -28.52 -9.47 -41.68
C ALA A 8 -27.07 -9.98 -41.89
N ILE A 9 -26.66 -10.82 -40.92
CA ILE A 9 -26.01 -12.14 -41.06
C ILE A 9 -24.47 -12.21 -41.11
N ARG A 10 -23.95 -12.85 -40.04
CA ARG A 10 -22.88 -13.87 -39.90
C ARG A 10 -21.50 -13.70 -40.59
N ALA A 11 -20.54 -14.01 -39.73
CA ALA A 11 -19.37 -14.88 -39.91
C ALA A 11 -18.06 -14.26 -40.42
N ALA A 12 -17.03 -14.70 -39.70
CA ALA A 12 -15.65 -14.27 -39.67
C ALA A 12 -14.76 -14.96 -40.73
N GLN A 13 -13.49 -14.52 -40.73
CA GLN A 13 -12.28 -15.04 -41.40
C GLN A 13 -12.11 -14.63 -42.88
N SER A 14 -10.93 -14.28 -43.38
CA SER A 14 -9.57 -14.63 -42.97
C SER A 14 -8.54 -13.51 -43.25
N LEU A 15 -7.50 -13.41 -42.40
CA LEU A 15 -6.18 -12.91 -42.80
C LEU A 15 -5.53 -13.92 -43.74
N GLU A 16 -5.01 -13.46 -44.89
CA GLU A 16 -4.02 -14.21 -45.67
C GLU A 16 -2.61 -13.67 -45.36
N SER A 17 -1.71 -14.59 -45.01
CA SER A 17 -0.25 -14.43 -44.91
C SER A 17 0.37 -14.51 -46.31
N PRO A 18 1.41 -13.72 -46.64
CA PRO A 18 2.13 -13.85 -47.91
C PRO A 18 3.13 -15.02 -47.86
N PHE A 19 3.40 -15.59 -49.05
CA PHE A 19 4.31 -16.71 -49.37
C PHE A 19 3.70 -18.11 -49.27
N GLY A 20 3.34 -18.64 -50.45
CA GLY A 20 2.66 -19.91 -50.62
C GLY A 20 3.55 -21.15 -50.62
N LEU A 21 2.94 -22.25 -50.18
CA LEU A 21 3.09 -23.65 -50.58
C LEU A 21 1.72 -24.34 -50.28
N ALA A 22 1.34 -25.33 -51.09
CA ALA A 22 0.00 -25.96 -51.19
C ALA A 22 -0.57 -26.55 -49.87
N PRO A 23 -1.90 -26.76 -49.76
CA PRO A 23 -2.54 -27.18 -48.51
C PRO A 23 -2.32 -28.67 -48.25
N VAL A 24 -1.78 -29.00 -47.07
CA VAL A 24 -2.01 -30.30 -46.43
C VAL A 24 -3.18 -30.08 -45.47
N LEU A 25 -4.35 -30.59 -45.80
CA LEU A 25 -5.49 -30.63 -44.86
C LEU A 25 -5.12 -31.61 -43.74
N GLY A 26 -4.68 -31.06 -42.60
CA GLY A 26 -4.44 -31.82 -41.36
C GLY A 26 -5.74 -32.09 -40.60
N ALA A 27 -5.73 -33.13 -39.77
CA ALA A 27 -6.86 -33.53 -38.95
C ALA A 27 -6.83 -32.79 -37.61
N GLU A 28 -7.76 -31.85 -37.37
CA GLU A 28 -7.80 -31.14 -36.09
C GLU A 28 -8.42 -32.01 -34.98
N ILE A 29 -7.60 -32.52 -34.05
CA ILE A 29 -8.05 -33.12 -32.80
C ILE A 29 -8.28 -32.00 -31.79
N ARG A 30 -9.41 -32.04 -31.06
CA ARG A 30 -9.65 -31.15 -29.92
C ARG A 30 -9.74 -31.97 -28.64
N LEU A 31 -8.83 -31.74 -27.71
CA LEU A 31 -8.85 -32.32 -26.38
C LEU A 31 -9.34 -31.25 -25.39
N ASN A 32 -10.42 -31.54 -24.67
CA ASN A 32 -10.93 -30.70 -23.60
C ASN A 32 -11.02 -31.52 -22.31
N ARG A 33 -10.92 -30.88 -21.14
CA ARG A 33 -11.18 -31.52 -19.85
C ARG A 33 -12.59 -31.15 -19.39
N ASP A 34 -13.45 -32.15 -19.19
CA ASP A 34 -14.81 -31.96 -18.68
C ASP A 34 -14.88 -32.44 -17.23
N ALA A 35 -14.70 -31.55 -16.27
CA ALA A 35 -15.32 -31.81 -14.97
C ALA A 35 -16.83 -31.73 -15.17
N ILE A 36 -17.58 -32.74 -14.73
CA ILE A 36 -19.02 -32.92 -14.98
C ILE A 36 -19.80 -31.68 -14.52
N THR A 37 -19.95 -30.67 -15.38
CA THR A 37 -20.98 -29.61 -15.48
C THR A 37 -20.53 -28.61 -16.58
N ALA A 38 -20.44 -29.06 -17.83
CA ALA A 38 -20.16 -28.16 -18.97
C ALA A 38 -21.48 -27.66 -19.57
N LEU A 39 -21.85 -26.41 -19.30
CA LEU A 39 -22.68 -25.58 -20.19
C LEU A 39 -22.30 -24.11 -20.03
N ARG A 40 -21.32 -23.66 -20.82
CA ARG A 40 -21.27 -22.36 -21.54
C ARG A 40 -19.91 -22.21 -22.24
N GLU A 41 -19.94 -22.12 -23.57
CA GLU A 41 -18.78 -22.21 -24.46
C GLU A 41 -18.00 -20.89 -24.65
N LYS A 42 -16.67 -21.05 -24.73
CA LYS A 42 -15.66 -20.38 -25.59
C LYS A 42 -15.42 -18.87 -25.47
N ARG A 43 -14.28 -18.51 -24.86
CA ARG A 43 -13.25 -17.57 -25.38
C ARG A 43 -11.88 -17.87 -24.70
N PRO A 44 -10.75 -17.40 -25.26
CA PRO A 44 -9.43 -17.52 -24.62
C PRO A 44 -9.40 -16.64 -23.35
N THR A 45 -8.94 -17.19 -22.23
CA THR A 45 -8.98 -16.57 -20.89
C THR A 45 -8.07 -15.34 -20.80
N ASP A 46 -8.63 -14.13 -20.89
CA ASP A 46 -8.03 -12.91 -20.35
C ASP A 46 -7.89 -13.03 -18.80
N SER A 47 -7.03 -12.23 -18.15
CA SER A 47 -6.89 -12.19 -16.68
C SER A 47 -8.22 -11.98 -15.92
N CYS A 48 -9.23 -11.38 -16.58
CA CYS A 48 -10.60 -11.28 -16.09
C CYS A 48 -11.34 -12.63 -15.95
N GLU A 49 -10.94 -13.71 -16.62
CA GLU A 49 -11.53 -15.04 -16.40
C GLU A 49 -10.97 -15.72 -15.15
N GLN A 50 -9.85 -15.21 -14.60
CA GLN A 50 -9.25 -15.65 -13.33
C GLN A 50 -9.77 -14.87 -12.11
N ALA A 51 -10.59 -13.84 -12.31
CA ALA A 51 -11.21 -13.07 -11.22
C ALA A 51 -12.68 -12.67 -11.51
N GLN A 52 -13.60 -13.06 -10.64
CA GLN A 52 -14.95 -12.51 -10.57
C GLN A 52 -14.89 -11.14 -9.87
N SER A 53 -15.34 -10.10 -10.56
CA SER A 53 -15.57 -8.81 -9.91
C SER A 53 -16.96 -8.78 -9.31
N SER A 54 -17.06 -8.24 -8.10
CA SER A 54 -18.35 -7.86 -7.53
C SER A 54 -18.22 -6.46 -6.96
N MET A 55 -19.10 -5.57 -7.39
CA MET A 55 -19.30 -4.31 -6.69
C MET A 55 -20.08 -4.64 -5.42
N ARG A 56 -19.46 -4.42 -4.25
CA ARG A 56 -20.18 -4.51 -2.98
C ARG A 56 -21.27 -3.45 -2.89
N SER A 57 -21.04 -2.30 -3.52
CA SER A 57 -21.99 -1.20 -3.61
C SER A 57 -21.75 -0.41 -4.89
N VAL A 58 -22.80 -0.18 -5.67
CA VAL A 58 -22.79 0.75 -6.81
C VAL A 58 -23.05 2.16 -6.26
N TYR A 59 -22.16 2.63 -5.39
CA TYR A 59 -22.29 3.94 -4.75
C TYR A 59 -21.09 4.80 -5.16
N TYR A 60 -21.31 6.10 -5.29
CA TYR A 60 -20.26 7.09 -5.55
C TYR A 60 -20.08 7.96 -4.31
N LEU A 61 -18.84 8.07 -3.85
CA LEU A 61 -18.45 9.01 -2.79
C LEU A 61 -17.70 10.17 -3.43
N THR A 62 -18.21 11.39 -3.27
CA THR A 62 -17.69 12.57 -3.97
C THR A 62 -16.25 12.88 -3.59
N ASP A 63 -15.91 12.80 -2.31
CA ASP A 63 -14.58 13.09 -1.80
C ASP A 63 -13.51 12.13 -2.36
N ILE A 64 -13.69 10.82 -2.20
CA ILE A 64 -12.76 9.78 -2.61
C ILE A 64 -12.73 9.65 -4.14
N GLY A 65 -13.89 9.79 -4.82
CA GLY A 65 -13.98 9.81 -6.27
C GLY A 65 -13.24 11.00 -6.88
N MET A 66 -13.36 12.19 -6.31
CA MET A 66 -12.65 13.39 -6.78
C MET A 66 -11.18 13.41 -6.39
N TYR A 67 -10.80 12.76 -5.28
CA TYR A 67 -9.40 12.48 -4.97
C TYR A 67 -8.78 11.61 -6.08
N ALA A 68 -9.43 10.51 -6.43
CA ALA A 68 -8.95 9.63 -7.50
C ALA A 68 -8.90 10.34 -8.86
N ALA A 69 -9.95 11.07 -9.22
CA ALA A 69 -9.94 11.91 -10.42
C ALA A 69 -8.75 12.89 -10.39
N SER A 70 -8.46 13.53 -9.26
CA SER A 70 -7.33 14.45 -9.15
C SER A 70 -5.99 13.76 -9.37
N GLU A 71 -5.79 12.57 -8.83
CA GLU A 71 -4.55 11.80 -9.00
C GLU A 71 -4.37 11.28 -10.42
N PHE A 72 -5.47 10.82 -11.06
CA PHE A 72 -5.46 10.32 -12.42
C PHE A 72 -5.29 11.43 -13.47
N GLY A 73 -5.85 12.61 -13.20
CA GLY A 73 -5.72 13.80 -14.07
C GLY A 73 -4.40 14.56 -13.89
N LEU A 74 -3.55 14.17 -12.92
CA LEU A 74 -2.20 14.70 -12.82
C LEU A 74 -1.33 14.00 -13.86
N ASN A 75 -1.16 14.64 -15.02
CA ASN A 75 -0.20 14.20 -16.03
C ASN A 75 1.16 13.95 -15.37
N ALA A 76 1.69 12.74 -15.53
CA ALA A 76 3.13 12.63 -15.61
C ALA A 76 3.54 13.63 -16.70
N LYS A 77 4.40 14.61 -16.39
CA LYS A 77 5.07 15.38 -17.45
C LYS A 77 5.42 14.38 -18.56
N PRO A 78 5.26 14.71 -19.85
CA PRO A 78 5.51 13.74 -20.91
C PRO A 78 6.84 13.06 -20.60
N LEU A 79 6.75 11.76 -20.28
CA LEU A 79 7.86 11.00 -19.68
C LEU A 79 9.01 10.87 -20.69
N ALA A 80 8.77 11.28 -21.93
CA ALA A 80 9.75 11.74 -22.88
C ALA A 80 9.59 13.24 -23.17
N LYS A 81 10.70 13.99 -23.27
CA LYS A 81 10.71 15.14 -24.20
C LYS A 81 10.36 14.55 -25.57
N ALA A 82 9.14 14.73 -26.05
CA ALA A 82 8.81 14.45 -27.44
C ALA A 82 9.77 15.29 -28.29
N SER A 83 10.75 14.63 -28.92
CA SER A 83 11.52 15.27 -29.98
C SER A 83 10.55 15.53 -31.13
N GLU A 84 10.68 16.71 -31.74
CA GLU A 84 9.98 17.12 -32.96
C GLU A 84 10.42 16.27 -34.16
N THR A 85 10.17 14.96 -34.14
CA THR A 85 10.47 14.03 -35.22
C THR A 85 9.28 13.14 -35.55
N ASP A 86 9.19 12.81 -36.84
CA ASP A 86 8.08 12.17 -37.54
C ASP A 86 7.61 10.84 -36.88
N GLU A 87 6.30 10.63 -36.73
CA GLU A 87 5.68 9.51 -35.98
C GLU A 87 6.10 8.13 -36.50
N SER A 88 6.47 8.04 -37.79
CA SER A 88 6.87 6.79 -38.44
C SER A 88 8.29 6.32 -38.06
N GLU A 89 9.21 7.25 -37.72
CA GLU A 89 10.57 6.90 -37.25
C GLU A 89 10.56 6.47 -35.77
N GLN A 90 9.72 7.11 -34.94
CA GLN A 90 9.57 6.73 -33.52
C GLN A 90 8.99 5.31 -33.34
N PHE A 91 8.09 4.86 -34.20
CA PHE A 91 7.51 3.51 -34.11
C PHE A 91 8.55 2.41 -34.36
N GLY A 92 9.53 2.67 -35.24
CA GLY A 92 10.63 1.76 -35.54
C GLY A 92 11.68 1.68 -34.41
N GLU A 93 11.93 2.78 -33.71
CA GLU A 93 12.86 2.84 -32.56
C GLU A 93 12.23 2.31 -31.26
N ARG A 94 10.93 2.56 -31.00
CA ARG A 94 10.21 2.04 -29.82
C ARG A 94 10.22 0.50 -29.73
N ASN A 95 10.23 -0.19 -30.86
CA ASN A 95 10.31 -1.65 -30.92
C ASN A 95 11.74 -2.21 -30.77
N ARG A 96 12.78 -1.36 -30.76
CA ARG A 96 14.19 -1.76 -30.61
C ARG A 96 14.82 -1.30 -29.29
N ASN A 97 14.18 -0.37 -28.56
CA ASN A 97 14.62 0.11 -27.26
C ASN A 97 13.59 -0.22 -26.16
N PRO A 98 13.90 -1.13 -25.22
CA PRO A 98 13.00 -1.52 -24.14
C PRO A 98 12.50 -0.35 -23.27
N GLU A 99 13.30 0.69 -23.03
CA GLU A 99 12.88 1.85 -22.25
C GLU A 99 11.79 2.66 -22.96
N LEU A 100 11.92 2.86 -24.28
CA LEU A 100 10.93 3.57 -25.10
C LEU A 100 9.62 2.78 -25.23
N LEU A 101 9.69 1.45 -25.20
CA LEU A 101 8.51 0.57 -25.18
C LEU A 101 7.73 0.72 -23.87
N ASN A 102 8.43 0.67 -22.74
CA ASN A 102 7.88 0.85 -21.40
C ASN A 102 7.27 2.24 -21.20
N LEU A 103 7.94 3.28 -21.70
CA LEU A 103 7.40 4.65 -21.77
C LEU A 103 6.07 4.70 -22.49
N GLY A 104 5.97 4.08 -23.67
CA GLY A 104 4.74 4.08 -24.45
C GLY A 104 3.56 3.39 -23.75
N ALA A 105 3.81 2.34 -22.95
CA ALA A 105 2.77 1.67 -22.15
C ALA A 105 2.24 2.56 -21.01
N LEU A 106 3.16 3.23 -20.31
CA LEU A 106 2.82 4.18 -19.24
C LEU A 106 2.08 5.41 -19.79
N GLU A 107 2.49 5.93 -20.95
CA GLU A 107 1.81 7.05 -21.62
C GLU A 107 0.35 6.71 -21.97
N ARG A 108 0.09 5.52 -22.51
CA ARG A 108 -1.29 5.07 -22.79
C ARG A 108 -2.12 4.94 -21.52
N THR A 109 -1.53 4.39 -20.46
CA THR A 109 -2.19 4.25 -19.16
C THR A 109 -2.51 5.61 -18.56
N ALA A 110 -1.57 6.54 -18.61
CA ALA A 110 -1.75 7.91 -18.13
C ALA A 110 -2.82 8.66 -18.94
N GLN A 111 -2.86 8.48 -20.27
CA GLN A 111 -3.92 9.06 -21.10
C GLN A 111 -5.31 8.52 -20.71
N LYS A 112 -5.44 7.19 -20.58
CA LYS A 112 -6.71 6.58 -20.15
C LYS A 112 -7.13 7.04 -18.75
N ALA A 113 -6.18 7.20 -17.83
CA ALA A 113 -6.44 7.76 -16.51
C ALA A 113 -6.93 9.22 -16.57
N ALA A 114 -6.31 10.04 -17.43
CA ALA A 114 -6.75 11.41 -17.66
C ALA A 114 -8.18 11.46 -18.24
N ASP A 115 -8.50 10.59 -19.19
CA ASP A 115 -9.84 10.50 -19.78
C ASP A 115 -10.90 10.15 -18.70
N PHE A 116 -10.64 9.14 -17.85
CA PHE A 116 -11.53 8.80 -16.73
C PHE A 116 -11.65 9.91 -15.68
N SER A 117 -10.56 10.64 -15.44
CA SER A 117 -10.56 11.81 -14.57
C SER A 117 -11.44 12.94 -15.11
N ASP A 118 -11.39 13.17 -16.42
CA ASP A 118 -12.14 14.19 -17.14
C ASP A 118 -13.63 13.80 -17.18
N GLU A 119 -13.96 12.55 -17.53
CA GLU A 119 -15.32 12.00 -17.48
C GLU A 119 -15.95 12.17 -16.10
N ASN A 120 -15.26 11.77 -15.03
CA ASN A 120 -15.78 11.85 -13.68
C ASN A 120 -16.07 13.30 -13.26
N LEU A 121 -15.17 14.25 -13.59
CA LEU A 121 -15.39 15.67 -13.27
C LEU A 121 -16.58 16.24 -14.03
N VAL A 122 -16.60 16.09 -15.36
CA VAL A 122 -17.64 16.66 -16.22
C VAL A 122 -19.01 16.07 -15.87
N HIS A 123 -19.07 14.76 -15.60
CA HIS A 123 -20.32 14.11 -15.23
C HIS A 123 -20.87 14.68 -13.93
N ILE A 124 -20.05 14.79 -12.88
CA ILE A 124 -20.51 15.33 -11.60
C ILE A 124 -20.92 16.79 -11.71
N GLN A 125 -20.09 17.66 -12.31
CA GLN A 125 -20.33 19.11 -12.33
C GLN A 125 -21.47 19.54 -13.26
N ALA A 126 -21.61 18.88 -14.41
CA ALA A 126 -22.46 19.40 -15.47
C ALA A 126 -23.64 18.50 -15.84
N LYS A 127 -23.71 17.25 -15.38
CA LYS A 127 -24.68 16.26 -15.91
C LYS A 127 -25.46 15.51 -14.83
N SER A 128 -24.84 15.20 -13.70
CA SER A 128 -25.39 14.30 -12.69
C SER A 128 -26.59 14.87 -11.92
N GLY A 129 -26.60 16.18 -11.67
CA GLY A 129 -27.50 16.79 -10.68
C GLY A 129 -27.17 16.39 -9.23
N LEU A 130 -25.99 15.81 -8.95
CA LEU A 130 -25.52 15.41 -7.62
C LEU A 130 -25.05 16.62 -6.79
N GLY A 131 -25.94 17.59 -6.60
CA GLY A 131 -25.60 18.81 -5.89
C GLY A 131 -26.66 19.90 -5.95
N VAL A 132 -26.30 21.06 -5.39
CA VAL A 132 -27.13 22.27 -5.45
C VAL A 132 -26.89 22.98 -6.78
N ALA A 133 -27.97 23.19 -7.53
CA ALA A 133 -27.93 23.83 -8.84
C ALA A 133 -27.31 25.23 -8.81
N LEU A 134 -26.59 25.58 -9.88
CA LEU A 134 -25.90 26.86 -10.04
C LEU A 134 -26.86 28.06 -9.95
N THR A 135 -28.14 27.89 -10.29
CA THR A 135 -29.18 28.92 -10.14
C THR A 135 -29.30 29.43 -8.71
N TYR A 136 -29.03 28.60 -7.71
CA TYR A 136 -29.08 28.97 -6.28
C TYR A 136 -27.75 29.48 -5.73
N ALA A 137 -26.74 29.63 -6.58
CA ALA A 137 -25.40 29.97 -6.13
C ALA A 137 -25.28 31.43 -5.67
N PRO A 138 -24.48 31.74 -4.63
CA PRO A 138 -24.45 33.07 -4.00
C PRO A 138 -24.19 34.24 -4.97
N LEU A 139 -23.28 34.09 -5.91
CA LEU A 139 -22.96 35.12 -6.91
C LEU A 139 -24.10 35.29 -7.91
N ILE A 140 -24.74 34.19 -8.33
CA ILE A 140 -25.88 34.24 -9.24
C ILE A 140 -27.05 34.98 -8.58
N GLN A 141 -27.31 34.69 -7.31
CA GLN A 141 -28.32 35.39 -6.51
C GLN A 141 -28.00 36.88 -6.34
N GLU A 142 -26.72 37.23 -6.13
CA GLU A 142 -26.27 38.63 -6.06
C GLU A 142 -26.51 39.38 -7.38
N ILE A 143 -26.14 38.77 -8.52
CA ILE A 143 -26.33 39.33 -9.85
C ILE A 143 -27.82 39.48 -10.17
N ALA A 144 -28.62 38.44 -9.94
CA ALA A 144 -30.07 38.43 -10.16
C ALA A 144 -30.75 39.58 -9.40
N LYS A 145 -30.41 39.72 -8.12
CA LYS A 145 -30.92 40.81 -7.27
C LYS A 145 -30.49 42.18 -7.76
N LYS A 146 -29.25 42.35 -8.20
CA LYS A 146 -28.72 43.63 -8.71
C LYS A 146 -29.36 44.03 -10.03
N GLN A 147 -29.63 43.07 -10.91
CA GLN A 147 -30.22 43.30 -12.23
C GLN A 147 -31.76 43.29 -12.22
N GLY A 148 -32.39 42.82 -11.14
CA GLY A 148 -33.85 42.72 -11.04
C GLY A 148 -34.44 41.65 -11.96
N ILE A 149 -33.68 40.58 -12.26
CA ILE A 149 -34.12 39.46 -13.09
C ILE A 149 -34.09 38.15 -12.29
N ALA A 150 -34.76 37.12 -12.79
CA ALA A 150 -34.77 35.80 -12.17
C ALA A 150 -33.37 35.13 -12.26
N PRO A 151 -32.92 34.37 -11.25
CA PRO A 151 -31.63 33.67 -11.27
C PRO A 151 -31.42 32.76 -12.49
N GLU A 152 -32.48 32.11 -12.97
CA GLU A 152 -32.45 31.25 -14.15
C GLU A 152 -32.06 32.04 -15.40
N LYS A 153 -32.52 33.29 -15.51
CA LYS A 153 -32.16 34.20 -16.62
C LYS A 153 -30.71 34.66 -16.55
N VAL A 154 -30.15 34.76 -15.34
CA VAL A 154 -28.70 35.02 -15.18
C VAL A 154 -27.90 33.82 -15.67
N VAL A 155 -28.27 32.60 -15.27
CA VAL A 155 -27.57 31.39 -15.73
C VAL A 155 -27.68 31.22 -17.25
N GLU A 156 -28.87 31.39 -17.83
CA GLU A 156 -29.08 31.33 -19.29
C GLU A 156 -28.17 32.32 -20.04
N ALA A 157 -28.08 33.57 -19.57
CA ALA A 157 -27.22 34.59 -20.17
C ALA A 157 -25.72 34.24 -20.03
N LEU A 158 -25.31 33.69 -18.88
CA LEU A 158 -23.93 33.26 -18.65
C LEU A 158 -23.54 32.09 -19.55
N LEU A 159 -24.39 31.07 -19.67
CA LEU A 159 -24.11 29.93 -20.55
C LEU A 159 -24.02 30.37 -22.02
N ALA A 160 -24.89 31.29 -22.46
CA ALA A 160 -24.78 31.87 -23.80
C ALA A 160 -23.46 32.62 -24.01
N GLN A 161 -23.03 33.41 -23.02
CA GLN A 161 -21.74 34.10 -23.06
C GLN A 161 -20.56 33.11 -23.09
N TYR A 162 -20.63 32.02 -22.33
CA TYR A 162 -19.57 31.01 -22.30
C TYR A 162 -19.49 30.26 -23.62
N ALA A 163 -20.62 29.98 -24.27
CA ALA A 163 -20.65 29.40 -25.61
C ALA A 163 -19.96 30.33 -26.62
N GLU A 164 -20.26 31.63 -26.60
CA GLU A 164 -19.61 32.62 -27.47
C GLU A 164 -18.09 32.68 -27.26
N LEU A 165 -17.64 32.80 -26.01
CA LEU A 165 -16.20 32.90 -25.66
C LEU A 165 -15.39 31.64 -25.98
N SER A 166 -16.08 30.51 -26.16
CA SER A 166 -15.49 29.23 -26.51
C SER A 166 -15.73 28.82 -27.97
N GLY A 167 -16.40 29.65 -28.77
CA GLY A 167 -16.65 29.35 -30.19
C GLY A 167 -17.77 28.33 -30.44
N LEU A 168 -18.64 28.09 -29.46
CA LEU A 168 -19.86 27.30 -29.62
C LEU A 168 -21.00 28.15 -30.19
N ASN A 169 -21.67 27.63 -31.21
CA ASN A 169 -22.84 28.27 -31.81
C ASN A 169 -24.13 28.08 -30.97
N THR A 170 -24.14 27.08 -30.10
CA THR A 170 -25.29 26.73 -29.24
C THR A 170 -24.80 26.25 -27.89
N ILE A 171 -25.60 26.46 -26.85
CA ILE A 171 -25.34 25.92 -25.52
C ILE A 171 -25.44 24.37 -25.60
N PRO A 172 -24.49 23.61 -25.01
CA PRO A 172 -24.60 22.16 -24.93
C PRO A 172 -25.90 21.72 -24.25
N GLU A 173 -26.53 20.68 -24.78
CA GLU A 173 -27.78 20.14 -24.24
C GLU A 173 -27.54 19.30 -22.97
N GLY A 174 -28.58 19.12 -22.14
CA GLY A 174 -28.53 18.23 -20.98
C GLY A 174 -27.73 18.75 -19.78
N LEU A 175 -27.33 20.02 -19.76
CA LEU A 175 -26.57 20.61 -18.65
C LEU A 175 -27.40 20.78 -17.38
N LEU A 176 -26.87 20.27 -16.28
CA LEU A 176 -27.34 20.42 -14.90
C LEU A 176 -26.20 20.95 -14.01
N PRO A 177 -25.77 22.21 -14.23
CA PRO A 177 -24.62 22.77 -13.53
C PRO A 177 -24.90 22.91 -12.03
N ILE A 178 -23.95 22.50 -11.20
CA ILE A 178 -24.02 22.59 -9.73
C ILE A 178 -22.84 23.38 -9.18
N PHE A 179 -22.99 23.99 -8.00
CA PHE A 179 -21.86 24.68 -7.34
C PHE A 179 -21.45 24.07 -6.00
N LEU A 180 -22.32 23.24 -5.42
CA LEU A 180 -22.06 22.46 -4.20
C LEU A 180 -22.41 21.01 -4.48
N GLU A 181 -21.42 20.15 -4.38
CA GLU A 181 -21.62 18.72 -4.51
C GLU A 181 -22.21 18.15 -3.23
N PHE A 182 -23.09 17.17 -3.42
CA PHE A 182 -23.54 16.30 -2.35
C PHE A 182 -22.45 15.28 -1.98
N GLU A 183 -22.57 14.70 -0.78
CA GLU A 183 -21.59 13.74 -0.23
C GLU A 183 -21.42 12.51 -1.13
N GLY A 184 -22.51 12.02 -1.71
CA GLY A 184 -22.47 10.89 -2.61
C GLY A 184 -23.85 10.45 -3.08
N GLY A 185 -23.89 9.35 -3.80
CA GLY A 185 -25.15 8.73 -4.21
C GLY A 185 -24.98 7.53 -5.12
N VAL A 186 -26.08 6.88 -5.44
CA VAL A 186 -26.15 5.80 -6.42
C VAL A 186 -26.14 6.42 -7.83
N PRO A 187 -25.16 6.09 -8.71
CA PRO A 187 -24.99 6.67 -10.04
C PRO A 187 -25.95 6.10 -11.09
N GLU A 188 -27.22 5.88 -10.73
CA GLU A 188 -28.26 5.39 -11.64
C GLU A 188 -28.87 6.54 -12.45
N ILE A 189 -28.89 6.42 -13.79
CA ILE A 189 -29.45 7.42 -14.72
C ILE A 189 -30.87 7.03 -15.15
N GLU A 190 -31.76 8.01 -15.35
CA GLU A 190 -33.12 7.78 -15.89
C GLU A 190 -33.10 7.14 -17.29
N TYR A 191 -33.78 5.99 -17.44
CA TYR A 191 -33.88 5.29 -18.72
C TYR A 191 -34.83 6.00 -19.70
N GLY A 192 -34.43 6.12 -20.97
CA GLY A 192 -35.29 6.64 -22.05
C GLY A 192 -35.49 8.15 -22.08
N LYS A 193 -34.76 8.92 -21.26
CA LYS A 193 -34.68 10.38 -21.37
C LYS A 193 -33.32 10.81 -21.92
N GLU A 194 -33.26 11.96 -22.58
CA GLU A 194 -32.02 12.54 -23.13
C GLU A 194 -31.09 13.10 -22.03
N THR A 195 -31.49 13.06 -20.76
CA THR A 195 -30.74 13.64 -19.64
C THR A 195 -29.87 12.60 -18.93
N GLU A 196 -28.58 12.88 -18.74
CA GLU A 196 -27.64 12.04 -17.97
C GLU A 196 -27.74 12.24 -16.44
N ARG A 197 -28.91 12.71 -15.97
CA ARG A 197 -29.24 13.01 -14.57
C ARG A 197 -29.38 11.74 -13.75
N TRP A 198 -28.87 11.79 -12.52
CA TRP A 198 -29.03 10.70 -11.56
C TRP A 198 -30.42 10.70 -10.92
N LEU A 199 -30.88 9.53 -10.49
CA LEU A 199 -32.12 9.38 -9.74
C LEU A 199 -32.02 10.03 -8.35
N ASP A 200 -32.91 10.98 -8.08
CA ASP A 200 -32.96 11.73 -6.82
C ASP A 200 -33.03 10.85 -5.56
N SER A 201 -33.66 9.67 -5.64
CA SER A 201 -33.81 8.74 -4.51
C SER A 201 -32.49 8.09 -4.06
N GLY A 202 -31.46 8.14 -4.89
CA GLY A 202 -30.16 7.56 -4.61
C GLY A 202 -29.14 8.54 -4.02
N MET A 203 -29.48 9.83 -3.87
CA MET A 203 -28.53 10.87 -3.47
C MET A 203 -28.52 11.10 -1.95
N ASP A 204 -27.34 11.12 -1.34
CA ASP A 204 -27.12 11.67 0.00
C ASP A 204 -26.90 13.18 -0.11
N ARG A 205 -27.97 13.95 0.12
CA ARG A 205 -27.99 15.42 -0.04
C ARG A 205 -27.20 16.18 1.04
N SER A 206 -26.42 15.49 1.87
CA SER A 206 -25.51 16.10 2.82
C SER A 206 -24.36 16.82 2.11
N ILE A 207 -23.81 17.85 2.74
CA ILE A 207 -22.60 18.54 2.31
C ILE A 207 -21.51 18.30 3.35
N THR A 208 -20.38 17.76 2.89
CA THR A 208 -19.17 17.56 3.71
C THR A 208 -18.01 18.40 3.20
N PRO A 209 -17.15 18.96 4.07
CA PRO A 209 -16.02 19.76 3.61
C PRO A 209 -14.98 18.97 2.78
N SER A 210 -14.82 17.66 3.03
CA SER A 210 -13.99 16.77 2.19
C SER A 210 -14.47 16.72 0.74
N ALA A 211 -15.75 16.47 0.49
CA ALA A 211 -16.34 16.47 -0.85
C ALA A 211 -16.09 17.79 -1.59
N LEU A 212 -16.35 18.93 -0.92
CA LEU A 212 -16.11 20.25 -1.51
C LEU A 212 -14.62 20.52 -1.77
N GLY A 213 -13.75 20.11 -0.84
CA GLY A 213 -12.30 20.32 -0.93
C GLY A 213 -11.63 19.50 -2.03
N GLN A 214 -11.94 18.20 -2.11
CA GLN A 214 -11.43 17.31 -3.15
C GLN A 214 -11.97 17.69 -4.52
N THR A 215 -13.25 18.08 -4.61
CA THR A 215 -13.82 18.56 -5.87
C THR A 215 -13.18 19.88 -6.30
N LEU A 216 -13.01 20.83 -5.39
CA LEU A 216 -12.32 22.09 -5.68
C LEU A 216 -10.90 21.84 -6.18
N ARG A 217 -10.18 20.90 -5.57
CA ARG A 217 -8.87 20.47 -6.05
C ARG A 217 -8.92 19.99 -7.49
N ARG A 218 -9.87 19.10 -7.85
CA ARG A 218 -10.01 18.59 -9.21
C ARG A 218 -10.41 19.68 -10.21
N GLN A 219 -11.34 20.55 -9.84
CA GLN A 219 -11.78 21.70 -10.63
C GLN A 219 -10.61 22.64 -10.94
N VAL A 220 -9.78 22.99 -9.94
CA VAL A 220 -8.61 23.86 -10.16
C VAL A 220 -7.61 23.24 -11.13
N LEU A 221 -7.49 21.90 -11.11
CA LEU A 221 -6.66 21.16 -12.05
C LEU A 221 -7.10 21.37 -13.50
N TRP A 222 -8.41 21.23 -13.75
CA TRP A 222 -9.03 21.47 -15.05
C TRP A 222 -8.89 22.93 -15.48
N LEU A 223 -9.20 23.87 -14.58
CA LEU A 223 -9.16 25.31 -14.87
C LEU A 223 -7.77 25.78 -15.31
N LYS A 224 -6.71 25.26 -14.68
CA LYS A 224 -5.33 25.56 -15.09
C LYS A 224 -5.06 25.15 -16.54
N ALA A 225 -5.63 24.04 -17.01
CA ALA A 225 -5.48 23.58 -18.40
C ALA A 225 -6.41 24.35 -19.35
N ALA A 226 -7.71 24.35 -19.07
CA ALA A 226 -8.73 24.91 -19.96
C ALA A 226 -8.55 26.42 -20.19
N LEU A 227 -8.28 27.20 -19.14
CA LEU A 227 -8.23 28.65 -19.27
C LEU A 227 -6.88 29.19 -19.77
N SER A 228 -5.83 28.36 -19.75
CA SER A 228 -4.51 28.72 -20.30
C SER A 228 -4.36 28.39 -21.78
N ALA A 229 -5.21 27.51 -22.33
CA ALA A 229 -5.22 27.17 -23.74
C ALA A 229 -6.11 28.11 -24.58
N ARG A 230 -5.83 28.16 -25.88
CA ARG A 230 -6.61 28.86 -26.91
C ARG A 230 -6.76 27.98 -28.16
N HIS A 231 -7.84 28.18 -28.90
CA HIS A 231 -8.08 27.50 -30.18
C HIS A 231 -8.64 28.43 -31.26
N ASP A 232 -8.47 28.03 -32.52
CA ASP A 232 -9.03 28.72 -33.70
C ASP A 232 -10.48 28.29 -34.00
N ASP A 233 -11.10 28.92 -34.99
CA ASP A 233 -12.46 28.60 -35.47
C ASP A 233 -12.63 27.17 -36.00
N ALA A 234 -11.52 26.48 -36.27
CA ALA A 234 -11.47 25.07 -36.66
C ALA A 234 -11.24 24.11 -35.48
N ASN A 235 -11.36 24.56 -34.23
CA ASN A 235 -11.11 23.76 -33.02
C ASN A 235 -9.67 23.22 -32.90
N ARG A 236 -8.69 23.90 -33.49
CA ARG A 236 -7.28 23.53 -33.39
C ARG A 236 -6.59 24.40 -32.34
N VAL A 237 -5.79 23.77 -31.48
CA VAL A 237 -4.99 24.48 -30.47
C VAL A 237 -4.07 25.48 -31.14
N ALA A 238 -4.21 26.77 -30.81
CA ALA A 238 -3.45 27.86 -31.39
C ALA A 238 -3.19 28.92 -30.33
N ALA A 239 -1.93 29.28 -30.08
CA ALA A 239 -1.58 30.25 -29.03
C ALA A 239 -2.21 31.64 -29.23
N SER A 240 -2.48 32.03 -30.49
CA SER A 240 -3.20 33.24 -30.88
C SER A 240 -4.66 32.99 -31.26
N GLY A 241 -5.21 31.82 -30.90
CA GLY A 241 -6.60 31.48 -31.12
C GLY A 241 -7.55 32.45 -30.41
N GLU A 242 -8.69 32.74 -31.04
CA GLU A 242 -9.68 33.68 -30.53
C GLU A 242 -10.44 33.10 -29.32
N PHE A 243 -10.62 31.78 -29.30
CA PHE A 243 -11.49 31.10 -28.34
C PHE A 243 -10.71 30.44 -27.19
N ILE A 244 -11.35 30.34 -26.03
CA ILE A 244 -10.77 29.77 -24.80
C ILE A 244 -10.80 28.24 -24.85
N GLY A 245 -9.80 27.55 -24.29
CA GLY A 245 -9.73 26.08 -24.25
C GLY A 245 -8.94 25.49 -25.40
N ARG A 246 -8.61 24.19 -25.35
CA ARG A 246 -7.99 23.47 -26.48
C ARG A 246 -9.00 23.18 -27.59
N ASN A 247 -10.28 23.17 -27.24
CA ASN A 247 -11.43 23.11 -28.13
C ASN A 247 -12.62 23.82 -27.46
N ALA A 248 -13.71 23.97 -28.21
CA ALA A 248 -14.89 24.70 -27.77
C ALA A 248 -15.59 24.11 -26.54
N GLU A 249 -15.68 22.79 -26.44
CA GLU A 249 -16.34 22.12 -25.30
C GLU A 249 -15.53 22.28 -24.01
N GLU A 250 -14.21 22.07 -24.06
CA GLU A 250 -13.31 22.25 -22.92
C GLU A 250 -13.31 23.72 -22.45
N GLY A 251 -13.33 24.67 -23.40
CA GLY A 251 -13.43 26.09 -23.13
C GLY A 251 -14.71 26.46 -22.39
N PHE A 252 -15.85 26.00 -22.91
CA PHE A 252 -17.16 26.20 -22.29
C PHE A 252 -17.21 25.64 -20.86
N LEU A 253 -16.82 24.38 -20.69
CA LEU A 253 -16.79 23.70 -19.39
C LEU A 253 -15.79 24.38 -18.42
N GLY A 254 -14.66 24.86 -18.92
CA GLY A 254 -13.70 25.63 -18.12
C GLY A 254 -14.30 26.92 -17.57
N LEU A 255 -15.07 27.66 -18.37
CA LEU A 255 -15.76 28.88 -17.93
C LEU A 255 -16.89 28.56 -16.93
N LEU A 256 -17.63 27.47 -17.16
CA LEU A 256 -18.65 26.99 -16.24
C LEU A 256 -18.04 26.61 -14.87
N ILE A 257 -17.00 25.78 -14.87
CA ILE A 257 -16.30 25.36 -13.64
C ILE A 257 -15.68 26.58 -12.92
N ALA A 258 -15.24 27.60 -13.66
CA ALA A 258 -14.77 28.84 -13.06
C ALA A 258 -15.91 29.55 -12.28
N GLN A 259 -17.12 29.51 -12.82
CA GLN A 259 -18.30 30.05 -12.17
C GLN A 259 -18.72 29.24 -10.93
N GLU A 260 -18.62 27.92 -10.99
CA GLU A 260 -18.91 27.01 -9.87
C GLU A 260 -17.90 27.21 -8.73
N THR A 261 -16.60 27.21 -9.02
CA THR A 261 -15.53 27.38 -8.01
C THR A 261 -15.61 28.73 -7.29
N ALA A 262 -15.91 29.82 -8.02
CA ALA A 262 -16.13 31.14 -7.41
C ALA A 262 -17.28 31.11 -6.38
N ASN A 263 -18.40 30.49 -6.74
CA ASN A 263 -19.55 30.35 -5.84
C ASN A 263 -19.25 29.43 -4.65
N LYS A 264 -18.50 28.34 -4.86
CA LYS A 264 -18.06 27.42 -3.81
C LYS A 264 -17.20 28.13 -2.77
N ILE A 265 -16.23 28.94 -3.20
CA ILE A 265 -15.42 29.76 -2.30
C ILE A 265 -16.29 30.75 -1.53
N MET A 266 -17.28 31.38 -2.18
CA MET A 266 -18.23 32.26 -1.48
C MET A 266 -19.10 31.52 -0.45
N PHE A 267 -19.51 30.29 -0.73
CA PHE A 267 -20.28 29.47 0.21
C PHE A 267 -19.42 29.05 1.41
N LEU A 268 -18.20 28.56 1.16
CA LEU A 268 -17.25 28.22 2.22
C LEU A 268 -16.97 29.44 3.11
N TYR A 269 -16.84 30.63 2.51
CA TYR A 269 -16.62 31.86 3.25
C TYR A 269 -17.87 32.35 3.99
N ASN A 270 -19.02 32.47 3.33
CA ASN A 270 -20.17 33.18 3.93
C ASN A 270 -21.12 32.27 4.72
N THR A 271 -21.14 30.96 4.43
CA THR A 271 -22.23 30.07 4.87
C THR A 271 -21.73 28.88 5.69
N MET A 272 -20.71 28.16 5.22
CA MET A 272 -20.30 26.89 5.85
C MET A 272 -19.55 27.08 7.19
N ARG A 273 -18.89 28.24 7.38
CA ARG A 273 -18.19 28.57 8.63
C ARG A 273 -19.15 28.60 9.81
N THR A 274 -18.95 27.69 10.75
CA THR A 274 -19.79 27.55 11.94
C THR A 274 -19.14 28.27 13.14
N PRO A 275 -19.86 29.10 13.90
CA PRO A 275 -19.33 29.70 15.13
C PRO A 275 -18.91 28.66 16.16
N ILE A 276 -17.79 28.92 16.84
CA ILE A 276 -17.35 28.07 17.97
C ILE A 276 -18.19 28.47 19.19
N ALA A 277 -18.91 27.51 19.77
CA ALA A 277 -19.78 27.77 20.92
C ALA A 277 -19.00 28.33 22.11
N GLY A 278 -19.46 29.46 22.67
CA GLY A 278 -18.85 30.09 23.84
C GLY A 278 -17.53 30.84 23.58
N GLU A 279 -17.07 30.91 22.33
CA GLU A 279 -15.76 31.48 22.00
C GLU A 279 -15.77 32.36 20.74
N LYS A 280 -14.71 33.16 20.58
CA LYS A 280 -14.50 33.94 19.34
C LYS A 280 -13.86 33.07 18.27
N GLY A 281 -14.53 32.92 17.14
CA GLY A 281 -13.99 32.26 15.95
C GLY A 281 -15.02 31.40 15.26
N THR A 282 -14.60 30.79 14.15
CA THR A 282 -15.40 29.87 13.36
C THR A 282 -14.57 28.65 12.98
N TYR A 283 -15.23 27.57 12.60
CA TYR A 283 -14.61 26.35 12.09
C TYR A 283 -15.47 25.69 11.01
N PHE A 284 -14.98 24.61 10.39
CA PHE A 284 -15.74 23.81 9.43
C PHE A 284 -16.18 22.51 10.10
N PRO A 285 -17.49 22.27 10.27
CA PRO A 285 -18.02 21.03 10.83
C PRO A 285 -18.00 19.89 9.80
N HIS A 286 -18.12 18.64 10.24
CA HIS A 286 -18.08 17.47 9.38
C HIS A 286 -19.24 17.41 8.37
N ARG A 287 -20.46 17.73 8.80
CA ARG A 287 -21.65 17.52 7.94
C ARG A 287 -22.73 18.58 8.11
N LEU A 288 -23.21 19.08 6.97
CA LEU A 288 -24.40 19.93 6.87
C LEU A 288 -25.49 19.20 6.07
N GLU A 289 -26.73 19.30 6.53
CA GLU A 289 -27.91 18.96 5.72
C GLU A 289 -28.55 20.24 5.16
N ILE A 290 -29.22 20.10 4.03
CA ILE A 290 -29.93 21.18 3.37
C ILE A 290 -31.44 20.98 3.57
N GLU A 291 -32.11 21.99 4.11
CA GLU A 291 -33.56 22.08 4.08
C GLU A 291 -33.98 22.68 2.73
N PHE A 292 -34.80 21.98 1.95
CA PHE A 292 -35.28 22.43 0.66
C PHE A 292 -36.72 22.96 0.71
N ASP A 293 -37.03 23.96 -0.11
CA ASP A 293 -38.37 24.40 -0.48
C ASP A 293 -38.55 24.20 -2.00
N GLY A 294 -39.17 23.09 -2.39
CA GLY A 294 -39.06 22.57 -3.77
C GLY A 294 -37.60 22.16 -4.06
N ASP A 295 -37.03 22.72 -5.13
CA ASP A 295 -35.61 22.53 -5.48
C ASP A 295 -34.68 23.59 -4.85
N ALA A 296 -35.24 24.62 -4.21
CA ALA A 296 -34.47 25.73 -3.66
C ALA A 296 -33.92 25.42 -2.26
N PRO A 297 -32.62 25.64 -1.98
CA PRO A 297 -32.07 25.51 -0.64
C PRO A 297 -32.59 26.66 0.25
N LYS A 298 -33.29 26.33 1.32
CA LYS A 298 -33.88 27.26 2.28
C LYS A 298 -32.95 27.52 3.47
N ALA A 299 -32.33 26.48 4.01
CA ALA A 299 -31.40 26.57 5.13
C ALA A 299 -30.34 25.47 5.08
N TYR A 300 -29.19 25.74 5.69
CA TYR A 300 -28.11 24.78 5.89
C TYR A 300 -27.98 24.51 7.38
N ARG A 301 -28.15 23.26 7.80
CA ARG A 301 -28.16 22.85 9.21
C ARG A 301 -26.95 21.96 9.48
N VAL A 302 -26.15 22.31 10.49
CA VAL A 302 -25.09 21.42 10.99
C VAL A 302 -25.74 20.22 11.65
N VAL A 303 -25.41 19.02 11.17
CA VAL A 303 -25.93 17.74 11.70
C VAL A 303 -24.87 16.86 12.31
N ASP A 304 -23.62 17.07 11.89
CA ASP A 304 -22.44 16.59 12.60
C ASP A 304 -21.52 17.78 12.81
N SER A 305 -21.35 18.16 14.08
CA SER A 305 -20.55 19.32 14.47
C SER A 305 -19.07 19.00 14.67
N ASP A 306 -18.67 17.73 14.60
CA ASP A 306 -17.28 17.35 14.86
C ASP A 306 -16.35 17.93 13.77
N SER A 307 -15.11 18.19 14.16
CA SER A 307 -14.05 18.57 13.22
C SER A 307 -13.29 17.31 12.83
N VAL A 308 -13.26 16.98 11.55
CA VAL A 308 -12.57 15.80 10.99
C VAL A 308 -11.36 16.25 10.17
N LEU A 309 -10.21 15.63 10.41
CA LEU A 309 -8.92 16.00 9.81
C LEU A 309 -8.96 15.92 8.28
N PHE A 310 -9.57 14.86 7.74
CA PHE A 310 -9.70 14.66 6.30
C PHE A 310 -10.47 15.81 5.62
N ASP A 311 -11.53 16.30 6.25
CA ASP A 311 -12.29 17.44 5.77
C ASP A 311 -11.45 18.71 5.74
N GLN A 312 -10.76 18.99 6.85
CA GLN A 312 -9.94 20.20 6.96
C GLN A 312 -8.78 20.17 5.96
N MET A 313 -8.11 19.02 5.80
CA MET A 313 -7.00 18.86 4.86
C MET A 313 -7.45 18.90 3.40
N SER A 314 -8.62 18.33 3.08
CA SER A 314 -9.21 18.40 1.74
C SER A 314 -9.56 19.84 1.35
N LEU A 315 -10.19 20.60 2.25
CA LEU A 315 -10.42 22.04 2.03
C LEU A 315 -9.11 22.81 1.90
N LEU A 316 -8.14 22.54 2.78
CA LEU A 316 -6.84 23.22 2.75
C LEU A 316 -6.13 23.00 1.43
N TRP A 317 -6.17 21.78 0.90
CA TRP A 317 -5.59 21.45 -0.39
C TRP A 317 -6.30 22.17 -1.54
N GLY A 318 -7.62 22.02 -1.67
CA GLY A 318 -8.39 22.65 -2.74
C GLY A 318 -8.26 24.18 -2.75
N ILE A 319 -8.37 24.82 -1.58
CA ILE A 319 -8.32 26.28 -1.44
C ILE A 319 -6.91 26.81 -1.71
N SER A 320 -5.86 26.12 -1.24
CA SER A 320 -4.48 26.56 -1.51
C SER A 320 -4.10 26.42 -2.98
N GLU A 321 -4.58 25.39 -3.68
CA GLU A 321 -4.42 25.28 -5.14
C GLU A 321 -5.17 26.38 -5.88
N PHE A 322 -6.41 26.68 -5.46
CA PHE A 322 -7.20 27.77 -6.03
C PHE A 322 -6.50 29.12 -5.85
N TYR A 323 -5.96 29.39 -4.66
CA TYR A 323 -5.13 30.57 -4.39
C TYR A 323 -3.88 30.62 -5.28
N GLY A 324 -3.19 29.49 -5.45
CA GLY A 324 -2.01 29.41 -6.31
C GLY A 324 -2.31 29.70 -7.79
N MET A 325 -3.44 29.17 -8.29
CA MET A 325 -3.92 29.44 -9.65
C MET A 325 -4.18 30.93 -9.88
N LEU A 326 -4.81 31.59 -8.90
CA LEU A 326 -5.07 33.03 -8.91
C LEU A 326 -3.79 33.89 -8.95
N LYS A 327 -2.74 33.45 -8.23
CA LYS A 327 -1.50 34.23 -8.04
C LYS A 327 -0.43 34.03 -9.11
N ALA A 328 -0.43 32.91 -9.84
CA ALA A 328 0.64 32.55 -10.78
C ALA A 328 0.97 33.72 -11.74
N LYS A 329 2.26 33.93 -12.09
CA LYS A 329 2.66 34.96 -13.08
C LYS A 329 2.14 34.50 -14.45
N GLY A 330 0.97 35.01 -14.81
CA GLY A 330 0.03 34.36 -15.72
C GLY A 330 -1.41 34.33 -15.18
N GLY A 331 -1.71 35.05 -14.09
CA GLY A 331 -3.05 35.44 -13.65
C GLY A 331 -3.53 36.77 -14.27
N ALA A 332 -2.64 37.47 -14.97
CA ALA A 332 -3.01 38.55 -15.91
C ALA A 332 -4.08 38.11 -16.94
N PRO A 333 -4.01 36.92 -17.57
CA PRO A 333 -5.04 36.39 -18.48
C PRO A 333 -6.41 36.30 -17.83
N TYR A 334 -6.56 35.93 -16.56
CA TYR A 334 -7.89 35.81 -15.94
C TYR A 334 -8.52 37.17 -15.68
N SER A 335 -7.71 38.13 -15.19
CA SER A 335 -8.16 39.52 -15.07
C SER A 335 -8.40 40.20 -16.42
N GLU A 336 -7.76 39.74 -17.50
CA GLU A 336 -7.98 40.18 -18.87
C GLU A 336 -9.22 39.52 -19.52
N LEU A 337 -9.47 38.24 -19.20
CA LEU A 337 -10.60 37.44 -19.67
C LEU A 337 -11.93 37.85 -19.01
N PHE A 338 -11.90 38.08 -17.70
CA PHE A 338 -13.11 38.38 -16.93
C PHE A 338 -13.20 39.86 -16.55
N GLY A 339 -12.10 40.61 -16.54
CA GLY A 339 -12.06 41.99 -16.04
C GLY A 339 -11.79 42.07 -14.54
N LYS A 340 -11.40 43.26 -14.05
CA LYS A 340 -11.00 43.46 -12.64
C LYS A 340 -12.13 43.23 -11.62
N ASP A 341 -13.39 43.28 -12.07
CA ASP A 341 -14.59 43.21 -11.22
C ASP A 341 -15.43 41.92 -11.41
N GLN A 342 -14.93 40.91 -12.13
CA GLN A 342 -15.70 39.68 -12.45
C GLN A 342 -14.87 38.40 -12.29
N LEU A 343 -15.58 37.26 -12.28
CA LEU A 343 -15.17 35.86 -12.07
C LEU A 343 -13.70 35.60 -11.64
N ILE A 344 -13.49 35.06 -10.43
CA ILE A 344 -12.15 34.66 -9.94
C ILE A 344 -11.16 35.86 -9.95
N SER A 345 -11.61 37.02 -9.43
CA SER A 345 -10.79 38.23 -9.22
C SER A 345 -10.17 38.32 -7.80
N GLY A 346 -9.46 39.42 -7.50
CA GLY A 346 -8.73 39.65 -6.25
C GLY A 346 -9.54 39.46 -4.96
N LYS A 347 -10.88 39.65 -4.97
CA LYS A 347 -11.72 39.35 -3.79
C LYS A 347 -11.67 37.86 -3.41
N TYR A 348 -11.61 36.96 -4.39
CA TYR A 348 -11.56 35.52 -4.15
C TYR A 348 -10.16 35.08 -3.72
N GLU A 349 -9.12 35.80 -4.17
CA GLU A 349 -7.77 35.63 -3.64
C GLU A 349 -7.73 35.92 -2.14
N ASP A 350 -8.31 37.05 -1.72
CA ASP A 350 -8.38 37.44 -0.32
C ASP A 350 -9.18 36.42 0.51
N MET A 351 -10.35 35.97 0.02
CA MET A 351 -11.15 34.91 0.65
C MET A 351 -10.35 33.61 0.79
N ALA A 352 -9.68 33.14 -0.27
CA ALA A 352 -8.91 31.90 -0.25
C ALA A 352 -7.73 31.98 0.74
N ARG A 353 -7.05 33.13 0.80
CA ARG A 353 -5.99 33.39 1.78
C ARG A 353 -6.50 33.36 3.22
N GLU A 354 -7.64 34.00 3.49
CA GLU A 354 -8.25 34.01 4.82
C GLU A 354 -8.75 32.62 5.24
N LEU A 355 -9.37 31.86 4.33
CA LEU A 355 -9.82 30.49 4.58
C LEU A 355 -8.63 29.56 4.86
N THR A 356 -7.52 29.69 4.12
CA THR A 356 -6.29 28.93 4.37
C THR A 356 -5.75 29.22 5.78
N GLY A 357 -5.69 30.50 6.18
CA GLY A 357 -5.27 30.88 7.52
C GLY A 357 -6.20 30.35 8.62
N LEU A 358 -7.51 30.35 8.37
CA LEU A 358 -8.50 29.76 9.28
C LEU A 358 -8.30 28.25 9.44
N LEU A 359 -8.13 27.51 8.35
CA LEU A 359 -7.92 26.07 8.38
C LEU A 359 -6.64 25.68 9.13
N LEU A 360 -5.51 26.34 8.87
CA LEU A 360 -4.27 26.08 9.62
C LEU A 360 -4.43 26.38 11.12
N LYS A 361 -5.20 27.41 11.47
CA LYS A 361 -5.52 27.72 12.87
C LYS A 361 -6.41 26.65 13.49
N ASN A 362 -7.42 26.17 12.78
CA ASN A 362 -8.31 25.10 13.25
C ASN A 362 -7.56 23.78 13.42
N LEU A 363 -6.69 23.42 12.48
CA LEU A 363 -5.82 22.24 12.57
C LEU A 363 -4.92 22.29 13.80
N ALA A 364 -4.22 23.42 14.02
CA ALA A 364 -3.36 23.60 15.19
C ALA A 364 -4.15 23.55 16.52
N ARG A 365 -5.43 23.90 16.50
CA ARG A 365 -6.29 23.97 17.68
C ARG A 365 -6.98 22.64 17.99
N PHE A 366 -7.56 22.02 16.97
CA PHE A 366 -8.48 20.89 17.12
C PHE A 366 -7.85 19.57 16.74
N HIS A 367 -6.76 19.54 15.97
CA HIS A 367 -6.19 18.28 15.49
C HIS A 367 -4.75 18.06 15.91
N TRP A 368 -4.08 19.04 16.53
CA TRP A 368 -2.66 18.93 16.86
C TRP A 368 -2.43 18.22 18.20
N ASN A 369 -1.67 17.12 18.17
CA ASN A 369 -1.12 16.50 19.37
C ASN A 369 0.34 16.94 19.54
N ALA A 370 0.57 17.86 20.47
CA ALA A 370 1.90 18.43 20.73
C ALA A 370 2.88 17.45 21.38
N THR A 371 2.40 16.42 22.06
CA THR A 371 3.25 15.40 22.71
C THR A 371 4.00 14.57 21.68
N TYR A 372 3.29 14.13 20.64
CA TYR A 372 3.87 13.28 19.59
C TYR A 372 4.24 14.05 18.32
N GLY A 373 3.91 15.35 18.25
CA GLY A 373 4.20 16.17 17.07
C GLY A 373 3.44 15.71 15.83
N THR A 374 2.22 15.20 15.99
CA THR A 374 1.41 14.69 14.88
C THR A 374 -0.04 15.17 14.97
N PHE A 375 -0.81 15.03 13.88
CA PHE A 375 -2.25 15.29 13.92
C PHE A 375 -3.02 14.08 14.49
N TYR A 376 -4.28 14.28 14.85
CA TYR A 376 -5.26 13.22 15.10
C TYR A 376 -6.55 13.47 14.33
N GLU A 377 -7.31 12.41 14.05
CA GLU A 377 -8.31 12.41 12.99
C GLU A 377 -9.62 13.13 13.35
N THR A 378 -10.20 12.89 14.53
CA THR A 378 -11.50 13.45 14.88
C THR A 378 -11.42 14.23 16.19
N HIS A 379 -11.98 15.43 16.18
CA HIS A 379 -12.15 16.26 17.36
C HIS A 379 -13.63 16.53 17.58
N SER A 380 -14.21 15.92 18.61
CA SER A 380 -15.61 16.15 18.92
C SER A 380 -15.85 17.53 19.54
N MET A 381 -16.81 18.25 18.96
CA MET A 381 -17.20 19.60 19.41
C MET A 381 -18.26 19.55 20.53
N GLU A 382 -18.88 18.40 20.77
CA GLU A 382 -19.94 18.18 21.78
C GLU A 382 -19.38 17.76 23.15
N THR A 383 -18.32 16.96 23.16
CA THR A 383 -17.67 16.40 24.37
C THR A 383 -16.95 17.44 25.24
N ALA A 384 -16.91 18.71 24.83
CA ALA A 384 -16.59 19.84 25.71
C ALA A 384 -17.53 19.93 26.94
N LYS A 385 -18.64 19.17 26.97
CA LYS A 385 -19.59 19.11 28.09
C LYS A 385 -19.38 17.97 29.10
N GLU A 386 -18.64 16.91 28.79
CA GLU A 386 -18.66 15.67 29.62
C GLU A 386 -17.29 15.18 30.16
N ASN A 387 -16.17 15.87 29.90
CA ASN A 387 -14.83 15.51 30.42
C ASN A 387 -14.36 14.07 30.11
N ALA A 388 -14.96 13.37 29.14
CA ALA A 388 -14.47 12.08 28.68
C ALA A 388 -13.21 12.31 27.80
N PRO A 389 -12.08 11.64 28.07
CA PRO A 389 -10.91 11.74 27.20
C PRO A 389 -11.23 11.14 25.83
N GLN A 390 -11.14 11.94 24.77
CA GLN A 390 -11.25 11.44 23.40
C GLN A 390 -10.04 10.56 23.07
N GLU A 391 -10.29 9.39 22.50
CA GLU A 391 -9.25 8.59 21.91
C GLU A 391 -8.69 9.33 20.68
N GLN A 392 -7.41 9.67 20.72
CA GLN A 392 -6.74 10.32 19.61
C GLN A 392 -6.06 9.26 18.76
N VAL A 393 -6.40 9.19 17.49
CA VAL A 393 -5.84 8.24 16.54
C VAL A 393 -5.36 8.96 15.29
N ILE A 394 -4.37 8.38 14.61
CA ILE A 394 -3.88 8.87 13.33
C ILE A 394 -3.49 7.71 12.42
N SER A 395 -4.09 7.66 11.22
CA SER A 395 -3.69 6.72 10.18
C SER A 395 -2.55 7.26 9.33
N THR A 396 -1.78 6.34 8.77
CA THR A 396 -0.71 6.66 7.80
C THR A 396 -1.27 7.33 6.54
N GLN A 397 -2.50 6.99 6.16
CA GLN A 397 -3.22 7.68 5.10
C GLN A 397 -3.40 9.16 5.43
N GLN A 398 -3.91 9.50 6.61
CA GLN A 398 -4.16 10.90 6.98
C GLN A 398 -2.86 11.69 7.18
N ILE A 399 -1.76 11.04 7.57
CA ILE A 399 -0.42 11.63 7.52
C ILE A 399 -0.06 12.06 6.09
N ALA A 400 -0.27 11.20 5.10
CA ALA A 400 0.00 11.53 3.70
C ALA A 400 -0.94 12.62 3.16
N MET A 401 -2.24 12.55 3.45
CA MET A 401 -3.19 13.61 3.05
C MET A 401 -2.81 14.96 3.67
N SER A 402 -2.34 14.96 4.91
CA SER A 402 -1.80 16.14 5.57
C SER A 402 -0.55 16.67 4.88
N ALA A 403 0.41 15.79 4.57
CA ALA A 403 1.64 16.18 3.88
C ALA A 403 1.35 16.80 2.50
N ILE A 404 0.44 16.21 1.72
CA ILE A 404 0.02 16.71 0.39
C ILE A 404 -0.62 18.09 0.50
N ALA A 405 -1.57 18.26 1.42
CA ALA A 405 -2.27 19.54 1.60
C ALA A 405 -1.30 20.65 2.07
N LEU A 406 -0.40 20.34 2.99
CA LEU A 406 0.60 21.27 3.51
C LEU A 406 1.65 21.63 2.44
N GLU A 407 2.10 20.67 1.62
CA GLU A 407 2.99 20.91 0.48
C GLU A 407 2.35 21.91 -0.50
N SER A 408 1.04 21.76 -0.78
CA SER A 408 0.30 22.71 -1.61
C SER A 408 0.31 24.13 -1.02
N VAL A 409 0.15 24.29 0.29
CA VAL A 409 0.24 25.60 0.95
C VAL A 409 1.64 26.19 0.78
N ILE A 410 2.69 25.41 1.03
CA ILE A 410 4.09 25.86 0.92
C ILE A 410 4.36 26.36 -0.50
N ARG A 411 3.98 25.57 -1.51
CA ARG A 411 4.20 25.86 -2.92
C ARG A 411 3.43 27.10 -3.39
N ASN A 412 2.16 27.25 -3.01
CA ASN A 412 1.29 28.29 -3.57
C ASN A 412 1.39 29.64 -2.84
N PHE A 413 1.73 29.66 -1.54
CA PHE A 413 1.91 30.92 -0.79
C PHE A 413 3.33 31.48 -0.88
N GLY A 414 4.32 30.65 -1.19
CA GLY A 414 5.73 31.01 -1.29
C GLY A 414 6.44 30.94 0.06
N ALA A 415 7.70 30.50 0.06
CA ALA A 415 8.46 30.12 1.26
C ALA A 415 8.55 31.21 2.35
N ASP A 416 8.49 32.49 2.00
CA ASP A 416 8.58 33.59 2.96
C ASP A 416 7.30 33.87 3.74
N SER A 417 6.16 33.40 3.24
CA SER A 417 4.85 33.60 3.85
C SER A 417 4.79 32.92 5.22
N LYS A 418 4.14 33.58 6.20
CA LYS A 418 3.88 33.00 7.53
C LYS A 418 3.11 31.68 7.41
N LEU A 419 2.16 31.60 6.47
CA LEU A 419 1.35 30.40 6.24
C LEU A 419 2.22 29.26 5.70
N ALA A 420 3.12 29.54 4.74
CA ALA A 420 4.04 28.54 4.19
C ALA A 420 5.02 28.03 5.25
N LYS A 421 5.58 28.92 6.07
CA LYS A 421 6.48 28.54 7.18
C LYS A 421 5.78 27.66 8.21
N GLN A 422 4.54 28.01 8.59
CA GLN A 422 3.74 27.18 9.49
C GLN A 422 3.44 25.81 8.87
N ALA A 423 3.07 25.76 7.59
CA ALA A 423 2.79 24.52 6.89
C ALA A 423 4.02 23.61 6.78
N ALA A 424 5.19 24.19 6.51
CA ALA A 424 6.47 23.46 6.47
C ALA A 424 6.80 22.81 7.82
N LEU A 425 6.61 23.53 8.93
CA LEU A 425 6.83 22.98 10.28
C LEU A 425 5.90 21.79 10.57
N LEU A 426 4.62 21.93 10.24
CA LEU A 426 3.62 20.87 10.45
C LEU A 426 3.92 19.64 9.57
N LEU A 427 4.31 19.85 8.31
CA LEU A 427 4.65 18.79 7.37
C LEU A 427 5.88 18.01 7.84
N SER A 428 6.96 18.69 8.20
CA SER A 428 8.17 18.05 8.73
C SER A 428 7.85 17.23 9.98
N ALA A 429 6.99 17.74 10.87
CA ALA A 429 6.59 17.01 12.07
C ALA A 429 5.76 15.74 11.75
N GLN A 430 4.86 15.78 10.76
CA GLN A 430 4.15 14.58 10.29
C GLN A 430 5.11 13.50 9.76
N ALA A 431 6.09 13.91 8.95
CA ALA A 431 7.07 13.00 8.36
C ALA A 431 7.99 12.40 9.43
N ASP A 432 8.40 13.19 10.42
CA ASP A 432 9.16 12.74 11.57
C ASP A 432 8.41 11.73 12.42
N PHE A 433 7.13 11.96 12.67
CA PHE A 433 6.30 11.02 13.42
C PHE A 433 6.16 9.69 12.68
N LEU A 434 5.89 9.74 11.37
CA LEU A 434 5.85 8.55 10.51
C LEU A 434 7.16 7.77 10.57
N TYR A 435 8.29 8.46 10.38
CA TYR A 435 9.63 7.85 10.40
C TYR A 435 9.94 7.16 11.73
N ARG A 436 9.63 7.82 12.86
CA ARG A 436 10.00 7.33 14.20
C ARG A 436 9.03 6.30 14.78
N SER A 437 7.74 6.37 14.42
CA SER A 437 6.69 5.64 15.15
C SER A 437 5.97 4.61 14.30
N LEU A 438 5.96 4.75 12.97
CA LEU A 438 5.12 3.94 12.08
C LEU A 438 5.91 3.21 10.98
N TYR A 439 7.18 3.55 10.80
CA TYR A 439 8.08 2.94 9.81
C TYR A 439 9.10 2.03 10.51
N ARG A 440 9.29 0.83 9.95
CA ARG A 440 10.29 -0.15 10.38
C ARG A 440 11.49 -0.11 9.42
N ALA A 441 12.65 0.23 9.95
CA ALA A 441 13.85 0.45 9.13
C ALA A 441 14.46 -0.86 8.62
N GLU A 442 14.17 -1.97 9.30
CA GLU A 442 14.76 -3.29 9.07
C GLU A 442 14.25 -3.92 7.77
N ASP A 443 12.95 -3.79 7.51
CA ASP A 443 12.26 -4.46 6.41
C ASP A 443 11.49 -3.51 5.48
N GLY A 444 11.34 -2.23 5.85
CA GLY A 444 10.54 -1.26 5.12
C GLY A 444 9.04 -1.36 5.39
N ALA A 445 8.61 -2.18 6.35
CA ALA A 445 7.19 -2.31 6.68
C ALA A 445 6.65 -1.05 7.37
N VAL A 446 5.38 -0.75 7.12
CA VAL A 446 4.70 0.44 7.65
C VAL A 446 3.41 0.05 8.35
N PHE A 447 3.21 0.56 9.56
CA PHE A 447 1.95 0.39 10.30
C PHE A 447 0.82 1.22 9.68
N ASN A 448 -0.42 0.75 9.79
CA ASN A 448 -1.57 1.46 9.20
C ASN A 448 -1.90 2.79 9.91
N GLY A 449 -1.41 2.97 11.13
CA GLY A 449 -1.64 4.13 11.98
C GLY A 449 -1.22 3.87 13.42
N ALA A 450 -1.57 4.77 14.33
CA ALA A 450 -1.37 4.62 15.77
C ALA A 450 -2.49 5.26 16.60
N SER A 451 -2.72 4.68 17.79
CA SER A 451 -3.44 5.33 18.88
C SER A 451 -2.46 6.16 19.72
N LEU A 452 -2.78 7.44 19.92
CA LEU A 452 -2.00 8.42 20.68
C LEU A 452 -2.49 8.45 22.12
N THR A 453 -1.87 7.63 22.97
CA THR A 453 -2.23 7.56 24.39
C THR A 453 -1.43 8.58 25.21
N LYS A 454 -1.65 8.65 26.53
CA LYS A 454 -0.81 9.51 27.39
C LYS A 454 0.63 9.02 27.50
N ASP A 455 0.84 7.71 27.39
CA ASP A 455 2.11 7.07 27.71
C ASP A 455 2.92 6.73 26.45
N ALA A 456 2.26 6.38 25.34
CA ALA A 456 2.92 6.06 24.07
C ALA A 456 2.00 6.28 22.85
N ALA A 457 2.62 6.53 21.69
CA ALA A 457 1.98 6.30 20.40
C ALA A 457 2.05 4.79 20.11
N LYS A 458 0.91 4.11 20.13
CA LYS A 458 0.81 2.66 19.95
C LYS A 458 0.41 2.37 18.50
N PRO A 459 1.31 1.83 17.66
CA PRO A 459 0.95 1.47 16.29
C PRO A 459 -0.20 0.46 16.27
N PHE A 460 -1.03 0.51 15.22
CA PHE A 460 -2.12 -0.43 15.05
C PHE A 460 -1.61 -1.83 14.73
N ASP A 461 -2.13 -2.79 15.48
CA ASP A 461 -1.97 -4.21 15.18
C ASP A 461 -2.90 -4.60 14.03
N GLY A 462 -2.38 -5.35 13.04
CA GLY A 462 -3.19 -5.78 11.90
C GLY A 462 -2.39 -5.98 10.62
N LEU A 463 -3.08 -6.49 9.60
CA LEU A 463 -2.49 -6.74 8.29
C LEU A 463 -1.97 -5.44 7.71
N LYS A 464 -0.76 -5.51 7.15
CA LYS A 464 -0.15 -4.42 6.39
C LYS A 464 -1.00 -4.14 5.15
N THR A 465 -1.20 -2.86 4.83
CA THR A 465 -2.06 -2.43 3.71
C THR A 465 -1.26 -1.72 2.63
N LEU A 466 -1.71 -1.86 1.39
CA LEU A 466 -1.17 -1.15 0.23
C LEU A 466 -1.25 0.36 0.41
N VAL A 467 -2.35 0.87 1.00
CA VAL A 467 -2.56 2.30 1.24
C VAL A 467 -1.55 2.86 2.22
N ALA A 468 -1.29 2.17 3.35
CA ALA A 468 -0.32 2.66 4.32
C ALA A 468 1.09 2.76 3.73
N HIS A 469 1.52 1.78 2.93
CA HIS A 469 2.83 1.79 2.30
C HIS A 469 2.91 2.84 1.19
N SER A 470 1.89 2.94 0.33
CA SER A 470 1.81 3.99 -0.70
C SER A 470 1.82 5.39 -0.08
N ALA A 471 1.05 5.59 0.99
CA ALA A 471 1.00 6.83 1.75
C ALA A 471 2.36 7.19 2.37
N ALA A 472 3.06 6.21 2.94
CA ALA A 472 4.39 6.45 3.53
C ALA A 472 5.45 6.80 2.49
N VAL A 473 5.50 6.09 1.35
CA VAL A 473 6.37 6.46 0.22
C VAL A 473 6.13 7.92 -0.14
N ARG A 474 4.86 8.30 -0.33
CA ARG A 474 4.48 9.66 -0.72
C ARG A 474 4.88 10.70 0.33
N SER A 475 4.59 10.47 1.61
CA SER A 475 4.98 11.37 2.71
C SER A 475 6.48 11.58 2.78
N PHE A 476 7.28 10.51 2.67
CA PHE A 476 8.72 10.59 2.73
C PHE A 476 9.31 11.32 1.52
N LEU A 477 8.78 11.12 0.31
CA LEU A 477 9.23 11.86 -0.87
C LEU A 477 8.88 13.36 -0.80
N ILE A 478 7.71 13.70 -0.28
CA ILE A 478 7.32 15.10 -0.02
C ILE A 478 8.28 15.72 1.02
N ALA A 479 8.56 15.01 2.11
CA ALA A 479 9.48 15.47 3.15
C ALA A 479 10.92 15.62 2.63
N TYR A 480 11.38 14.69 1.80
CA TYR A 480 12.67 14.76 1.12
C TYR A 480 12.79 16.02 0.26
N ARG A 481 11.78 16.32 -0.56
CA ARG A 481 11.80 17.56 -1.38
C ARG A 481 11.83 18.83 -0.54
N LEU A 482 11.14 18.82 0.61
CA LEU A 482 11.12 19.98 1.50
C LEU A 482 12.45 20.17 2.24
N THR A 483 13.06 19.08 2.71
CA THR A 483 14.17 19.12 3.69
C THR A 483 15.53 18.77 3.11
N THR A 484 15.56 18.13 1.93
CA THR A 484 16.74 17.48 1.33
C THR A 484 17.40 16.42 2.23
N ASN A 485 16.67 15.89 3.22
CA ASN A 485 17.17 14.82 4.09
C ASN A 485 17.07 13.45 3.40
N GLU A 486 18.23 12.92 3.01
CA GLU A 486 18.39 11.63 2.33
C GLU A 486 17.84 10.43 3.14
N GLU A 487 17.67 10.54 4.46
CA GLU A 487 17.03 9.48 5.25
C GLU A 487 15.59 9.22 4.83
N TYR A 488 14.83 10.27 4.49
CA TYR A 488 13.47 10.10 3.98
C TYR A 488 13.48 9.47 2.59
N LEU A 489 14.42 9.85 1.72
CA LEU A 489 14.53 9.21 0.41
C LEU A 489 14.82 7.71 0.58
N ALA A 490 15.80 7.36 1.42
CA ALA A 490 16.13 5.96 1.70
C ALA A 490 14.96 5.19 2.32
N ALA A 491 14.18 5.81 3.20
CA ALA A 491 12.96 5.21 3.74
C ALA A 491 11.90 4.99 2.65
N ALA A 492 11.65 5.98 1.79
CA ALA A 492 10.71 5.83 0.67
C ALA A 492 11.09 4.67 -0.25
N MET A 493 12.39 4.51 -0.57
CA MET A 493 12.86 3.40 -1.40
C MET A 493 12.61 2.05 -0.70
N ARG A 494 12.96 1.91 0.58
CA ARG A 494 12.75 0.65 1.33
C ARG A 494 11.27 0.29 1.48
N VAL A 495 10.41 1.28 1.74
CA VAL A 495 8.96 1.06 1.81
C VAL A 495 8.42 0.60 0.45
N PHE A 496 8.90 1.18 -0.65
CA PHE A 496 8.51 0.74 -1.99
C PHE A 496 8.96 -0.69 -2.28
N GLU A 497 10.18 -1.08 -1.94
CA GLU A 497 10.66 -2.46 -2.11
C GLU A 497 9.81 -3.47 -1.31
N PHE A 498 9.44 -3.13 -0.07
CA PHE A 498 8.52 -3.95 0.72
C PHE A 498 7.16 -4.04 0.03
N LEU A 499 6.61 -2.90 -0.42
CA LEU A 499 5.32 -2.81 -1.06
C LEU A 499 5.26 -3.70 -2.31
N ASP A 500 6.22 -3.51 -3.21
CA ASP A 500 6.24 -4.17 -4.50
C ASP A 500 6.36 -5.69 -4.33
N ARG A 501 7.29 -6.14 -3.48
CA ARG A 501 7.49 -7.57 -3.19
C ARG A 501 6.31 -8.24 -2.50
N THR A 502 5.62 -7.53 -1.60
CA THR A 502 4.62 -8.14 -0.70
C THR A 502 3.22 -8.13 -1.30
N PHE A 503 2.85 -7.01 -1.92
CA PHE A 503 1.48 -6.82 -2.40
C PHE A 503 1.29 -7.25 -3.84
N TRP A 504 2.33 -7.26 -4.69
CA TRP A 504 2.16 -7.67 -6.08
C TRP A 504 1.73 -9.14 -6.19
N ASP A 505 0.66 -9.38 -6.95
CA ASP A 505 0.21 -10.71 -7.33
C ASP A 505 0.45 -10.90 -8.82
N THR A 506 1.46 -11.70 -9.17
CA THR A 506 1.84 -11.94 -10.57
C THR A 506 0.78 -12.72 -11.35
N ARG A 507 -0.07 -13.51 -10.67
CA ARG A 507 -1.13 -14.29 -11.35
C ARG A 507 -2.27 -13.38 -11.77
N LEU A 508 -2.70 -12.50 -10.88
CA LEU A 508 -3.81 -11.59 -11.12
C LEU A 508 -3.37 -10.26 -11.76
N GLU A 509 -2.06 -10.01 -11.82
CA GLU A 509 -1.46 -8.76 -12.29
C GLU A 509 -2.01 -7.53 -11.53
N VAL A 510 -2.21 -7.67 -10.22
CA VAL A 510 -2.70 -6.62 -9.33
C VAL A 510 -1.93 -6.56 -8.02
N TYR A 511 -1.88 -5.39 -7.39
CA TYR A 511 -1.44 -5.28 -6.00
C TYR A 511 -2.56 -5.62 -5.04
N LYS A 512 -2.39 -6.61 -4.17
CA LYS A 512 -3.27 -6.88 -3.03
C LYS A 512 -3.50 -5.62 -2.19
N SER A 513 -4.72 -5.35 -1.77
CA SER A 513 -5.03 -4.18 -0.93
C SER A 513 -4.57 -4.33 0.53
N ALA A 514 -4.54 -5.58 0.99
CA ALA A 514 -3.86 -6.05 2.19
C ALA A 514 -3.41 -7.50 1.95
N ILE A 515 -2.57 -8.08 2.81
CA ILE A 515 -2.14 -9.47 2.65
C ILE A 515 -3.37 -10.40 2.55
N GLY A 516 -3.51 -11.11 1.41
CA GLY A 516 -4.64 -11.99 1.12
C GLY A 516 -5.96 -11.31 0.74
N GLN A 517 -5.97 -9.99 0.51
CA GLN A 517 -7.19 -9.22 0.20
C GLN A 517 -7.05 -8.43 -1.11
N TYR A 518 -8.15 -8.34 -1.85
CA TYR A 518 -8.25 -7.62 -3.13
C TYR A 518 -9.51 -6.72 -3.13
N GLN A 519 -9.53 -5.77 -2.19
CA GLN A 519 -10.60 -4.80 -2.00
C GLN A 519 -10.09 -3.41 -2.33
N TYR A 520 -10.66 -2.77 -3.34
CA TYR A 520 -10.17 -1.51 -3.88
C TYR A 520 -11.26 -0.45 -3.81
N THR A 521 -10.95 0.63 -3.12
CA THR A 521 -11.64 1.90 -3.25
C THR A 521 -10.86 2.81 -4.19
N PRO A 522 -11.44 3.90 -4.71
CA PRO A 522 -10.69 4.89 -5.47
C PRO A 522 -9.53 5.48 -4.67
N LEU A 523 -9.64 5.56 -3.34
CA LEU A 523 -8.54 5.97 -2.46
C LEU A 523 -7.36 4.97 -2.51
N ASN A 524 -7.64 3.66 -2.48
CA ASN A 524 -6.58 2.64 -2.57
C ASN A 524 -5.75 2.84 -3.84
N VAL A 525 -6.44 2.91 -4.97
CA VAL A 525 -5.79 3.00 -6.28
C VAL A 525 -5.07 4.34 -6.43
N ALA A 526 -5.75 5.45 -6.11
CA ALA A 526 -5.22 6.80 -6.29
C ALA A 526 -4.01 7.10 -5.40
N MET A 527 -3.98 6.59 -4.16
CA MET A 527 -2.82 6.75 -3.29
C MET A 527 -1.59 6.02 -3.87
N THR A 528 -1.79 4.83 -4.43
CA THR A 528 -0.74 4.05 -5.12
C THR A 528 -0.27 4.75 -6.40
N VAL A 529 -1.20 5.21 -7.25
CA VAL A 529 -0.87 6.02 -8.45
C VAL A 529 -0.04 7.24 -8.07
N GLY A 530 -0.45 7.96 -7.04
CA GLY A 530 0.24 9.14 -6.55
C GLY A 530 1.66 8.81 -6.10
N ALA A 531 1.84 7.80 -5.24
CA ALA A 531 3.16 7.38 -4.77
C ALA A 531 4.11 7.02 -5.91
N PHE A 532 3.61 6.34 -6.93
CA PHE A 532 4.41 5.89 -8.07
C PHE A 532 4.80 7.03 -9.00
N ARG A 533 3.89 7.97 -9.23
CA ARG A 533 4.21 9.22 -9.93
C ARG A 533 5.33 9.98 -9.21
N GLU A 534 5.30 10.04 -7.89
CA GLU A 534 6.36 10.69 -7.11
C GLU A 534 7.71 9.93 -7.23
N LEU A 535 7.70 8.60 -7.24
CA LEU A 535 8.91 7.78 -7.45
C LEU A 535 9.54 8.01 -8.83
N LEU A 536 8.72 8.02 -9.89
CA LEU A 536 9.19 8.33 -11.24
C LEU A 536 9.77 9.74 -11.35
N ALA A 537 9.24 10.69 -10.58
CA ALA A 537 9.77 12.05 -10.54
C ALA A 537 11.14 12.17 -9.85
N VAL A 538 11.50 11.19 -9.01
CA VAL A 538 12.80 11.12 -8.32
C VAL A 538 13.85 10.47 -9.21
N ASP A 539 13.59 9.25 -9.69
CA ASP A 539 14.50 8.52 -10.56
C ASP A 539 13.72 7.68 -11.59
N GLN A 540 13.43 8.31 -12.74
CA GLN A 540 12.68 7.66 -13.80
C GLN A 540 13.37 6.38 -14.30
N ALA A 541 14.68 6.39 -14.48
CA ALA A 541 15.40 5.25 -15.05
C ALA A 541 15.33 4.02 -14.13
N ALA A 542 15.42 4.24 -12.81
CA ALA A 542 15.37 3.15 -11.83
C ALA A 542 13.98 2.49 -11.70
N PHE A 543 12.90 3.23 -11.98
CA PHE A 543 11.53 2.77 -11.72
C PHE A 543 10.72 2.45 -12.96
N ILE A 544 11.10 2.94 -14.15
CA ILE A 544 10.23 2.87 -15.33
C ILE A 544 9.83 1.47 -15.76
N GLU A 545 10.74 0.49 -15.67
CA GLU A 545 10.46 -0.90 -15.99
C GLU A 545 9.41 -1.48 -15.03
N ARG A 546 9.64 -1.37 -13.71
CA ARG A 546 8.70 -1.84 -12.68
C ARG A 546 7.33 -1.15 -12.78
N MET A 547 7.31 0.16 -13.06
CA MET A 547 6.05 0.89 -13.26
C MET A 547 5.31 0.42 -14.52
N SER A 548 6.03 0.12 -15.60
CA SER A 548 5.41 -0.42 -16.82
C SER A 548 4.84 -1.82 -16.59
N GLU A 549 5.58 -2.70 -15.92
CA GLU A 549 5.19 -4.11 -15.78
C GLU A 549 4.15 -4.37 -14.70
N HIS A 550 4.23 -3.67 -13.57
CA HIS A 550 3.30 -3.90 -12.47
C HIS A 550 2.20 -2.86 -12.45
N PHE A 551 2.56 -1.58 -12.50
CA PHE A 551 1.59 -0.52 -12.27
C PHE A 551 0.62 -0.29 -13.44
N ALA A 552 1.12 -0.28 -14.68
CA ALA A 552 0.23 -0.14 -15.84
C ALA A 552 -0.78 -1.29 -15.88
N LYS A 553 -0.34 -2.51 -15.55
CA LYS A 553 -1.21 -3.69 -15.46
C LYS A 553 -2.18 -3.64 -14.28
N PHE A 554 -1.73 -3.15 -13.12
CA PHE A 554 -2.60 -2.93 -11.97
C PHE A 554 -3.73 -1.94 -12.30
N PHE A 555 -3.38 -0.81 -12.94
CA PHE A 555 -4.36 0.19 -13.37
C PHE A 555 -5.33 -0.39 -14.41
N ASP A 556 -4.80 -1.04 -15.45
CA ASP A 556 -5.64 -1.64 -16.50
C ASP A 556 -6.57 -2.72 -15.92
N SER A 557 -6.06 -3.58 -15.04
CA SER A 557 -6.86 -4.63 -14.41
C SER A 557 -7.92 -4.04 -13.49
N VAL A 558 -7.55 -3.23 -12.49
CA VAL A 558 -8.50 -2.78 -11.45
C VAL A 558 -9.43 -1.67 -11.94
N VAL A 559 -8.90 -0.68 -12.68
CA VAL A 559 -9.68 0.50 -13.07
C VAL A 559 -10.46 0.26 -14.36
N ALA A 560 -9.77 -0.24 -15.39
CA ALA A 560 -10.35 -0.34 -16.72
C ALA A 560 -11.12 -1.63 -16.98
N ARG A 561 -10.58 -2.80 -16.64
CA ARG A 561 -11.19 -4.09 -17.03
C ARG A 561 -12.19 -4.63 -16.00
N ILE A 562 -11.86 -4.54 -14.72
CA ILE A 562 -12.63 -5.15 -13.63
C ILE A 562 -13.70 -4.15 -13.09
N GLY A 563 -13.54 -2.86 -13.39
CA GLY A 563 -14.63 -1.89 -13.39
C GLY A 563 -14.75 -1.04 -12.13
N LEU A 564 -13.63 -0.51 -11.61
CA LEU A 564 -13.71 0.63 -10.69
C LEU A 564 -14.28 1.86 -11.43
N GLN A 565 -13.96 2.04 -12.71
CA GLN A 565 -14.63 3.01 -13.58
C GLN A 565 -15.92 2.39 -14.16
N LEU A 566 -17.07 2.98 -13.85
CA LEU A 566 -18.38 2.38 -14.18
C LEU A 566 -18.72 2.45 -15.69
N SER A 567 -18.14 3.38 -16.46
CA SER A 567 -18.33 3.42 -17.92
C SER A 567 -17.85 2.15 -18.63
N GLU A 568 -16.84 1.47 -18.08
CA GLU A 568 -16.25 0.28 -18.68
C GLU A 568 -17.09 -1.00 -18.41
N GLN A 569 -18.13 -0.93 -17.57
CA GLN A 569 -18.95 -2.09 -17.18
C GLN A 569 -20.16 -2.37 -18.09
N GLN A 570 -20.28 -1.70 -19.24
CA GLN A 570 -21.45 -1.81 -20.13
C GLN A 570 -21.80 -3.23 -20.59
N TYR A 571 -20.88 -4.20 -20.49
CA TYR A 571 -21.12 -5.60 -20.87
C TYR A 571 -21.86 -6.46 -19.83
N PHE A 572 -21.94 -6.08 -18.54
CA PHE A 572 -22.51 -6.95 -17.49
C PHE A 572 -24.00 -6.72 -17.19
N LEU A 573 -24.59 -5.61 -17.66
CA LEU A 573 -25.99 -5.23 -17.35
C LEU A 573 -27.00 -5.61 -18.44
N GLU A 574 -26.57 -6.18 -19.58
CA GLU A 574 -27.46 -6.59 -20.68
C GLU A 574 -28.31 -7.84 -20.37
N LEU A 575 -28.14 -8.47 -19.20
CA LEU A 575 -28.89 -9.67 -18.78
C LEU A 575 -30.01 -9.39 -17.74
N ALA A 576 -30.20 -8.14 -17.30
CA ALA A 576 -31.30 -7.76 -16.43
C ALA A 576 -32.49 -7.22 -17.24
N VAL A 577 -33.72 -7.58 -16.81
CA VAL A 577 -34.99 -7.32 -17.54
C VAL A 577 -35.34 -5.83 -17.68
N GLU A 578 -34.56 -4.92 -17.09
CA GLU A 578 -34.57 -3.48 -17.41
C GLU A 578 -33.12 -2.96 -17.42
N PRO A 579 -32.61 -2.39 -18.53
CA PRO A 579 -31.24 -1.86 -18.57
C PRO A 579 -31.17 -0.53 -17.82
N LYS A 580 -30.84 -0.57 -16.53
CA LYS A 580 -30.40 0.62 -15.79
C LYS A 580 -29.01 1.02 -16.29
N ARG A 581 -28.87 2.25 -16.82
CA ARG A 581 -27.58 2.82 -17.24
C ARG A 581 -26.89 3.46 -16.03
N LEU A 582 -25.65 3.06 -15.76
CA LEU A 582 -24.82 3.69 -14.74
C LEU A 582 -24.04 4.88 -15.32
N ALA A 583 -23.79 5.89 -14.50
CA ALA A 583 -22.99 7.03 -14.88
C ALA A 583 -21.49 6.70 -14.99
N PRO A 584 -20.72 7.40 -15.84
CA PRO A 584 -19.28 7.20 -16.06
C PRO A 584 -18.44 7.78 -14.90
N VAL A 585 -18.63 7.25 -13.69
CA VAL A 585 -17.95 7.68 -12.46
C VAL A 585 -17.31 6.48 -11.74
N PHE A 586 -16.46 6.76 -10.75
CA PHE A 586 -15.82 5.69 -9.97
C PHE A 586 -16.76 5.04 -8.95
N ALA A 587 -16.77 3.71 -8.87
CA ALA A 587 -17.44 3.00 -7.78
C ALA A 587 -16.69 3.23 -6.44
N SER A 588 -17.43 3.27 -5.33
CA SER A 588 -16.86 3.49 -3.99
C SER A 588 -16.02 2.30 -3.51
N ASP A 589 -16.41 1.09 -3.89
CA ASP A 589 -15.77 -0.15 -3.46
C ASP A 589 -15.90 -1.22 -4.55
N LEU A 590 -14.77 -1.83 -4.89
CA LEU A 590 -14.65 -2.94 -5.81
C LEU A 590 -13.99 -4.11 -5.08
N LEU A 591 -14.72 -5.23 -4.98
CA LEU A 591 -14.16 -6.48 -4.52
C LEU A 591 -13.77 -7.33 -5.74
N ILE A 592 -12.49 -7.66 -5.82
CA ILE A 592 -11.99 -8.66 -6.76
C ILE A 592 -11.97 -9.99 -6.01
N GLN A 593 -12.82 -10.91 -6.44
CA GLN A 593 -12.76 -12.29 -6.00
C GLN A 593 -12.00 -13.04 -7.07
N PRO A 594 -10.84 -13.66 -6.77
CA PRO A 594 -10.29 -14.63 -7.71
C PRO A 594 -11.39 -15.63 -8.05
N VAL A 595 -11.61 -15.92 -9.34
CA VAL A 595 -12.43 -17.07 -9.72
C VAL A 595 -11.72 -18.27 -9.11
N GLY A 596 -12.44 -18.90 -8.18
CA GLY A 596 -11.94 -19.89 -7.23
C GLY A 596 -12.09 -19.58 -5.75
N SER A 597 -12.53 -18.36 -5.41
CA SER A 597 -12.87 -17.98 -4.02
C SER A 597 -14.36 -18.10 -3.70
N ALA A 598 -14.96 -19.23 -4.05
CA ALA A 598 -16.10 -19.85 -3.36
C ALA A 598 -16.36 -21.19 -4.07
N ALA A 599 -15.64 -22.23 -3.66
CA ALA A 599 -15.67 -23.54 -4.29
C ALA A 599 -15.22 -23.55 -5.77
N ASP A 600 -13.94 -23.33 -6.04
CA ASP A 600 -13.33 -24.02 -7.19
C ASP A 600 -13.17 -25.51 -6.86
N MET A 601 -14.28 -26.22 -6.99
CA MET A 601 -14.23 -27.51 -7.64
C MET A 601 -13.49 -27.30 -8.97
N ASN A 602 -12.23 -27.75 -9.05
CA ASN A 602 -11.60 -28.44 -10.20
C ASN A 602 -10.08 -28.30 -10.33
N ILE A 603 -9.36 -27.99 -9.26
CA ILE A 603 -7.92 -28.30 -9.19
C ILE A 603 -7.79 -29.83 -8.96
N PRO A 604 -7.13 -30.61 -9.85
CA PRO A 604 -6.87 -32.02 -9.60
C PRO A 604 -6.14 -32.20 -8.27
N GLN A 605 -6.76 -32.94 -7.34
CA GLN A 605 -6.11 -33.40 -6.11
C GLN A 605 -5.76 -34.87 -6.25
N ALA A 606 -4.74 -35.34 -5.54
CA ALA A 606 -4.44 -36.76 -5.50
C ALA A 606 -5.67 -37.56 -5.02
N GLY A 607 -6.05 -38.60 -5.77
CA GLY A 607 -7.26 -39.40 -5.55
C GLY A 607 -8.52 -38.92 -6.28
N ALA A 608 -8.52 -37.73 -6.90
CA ALA A 608 -9.64 -37.23 -7.70
C ALA A 608 -9.72 -37.93 -9.08
N THR A 609 -10.94 -38.06 -9.62
CA THR A 609 -11.15 -38.50 -11.01
C THR A 609 -11.16 -37.28 -11.94
N LEU A 610 -10.29 -37.28 -12.95
CA LEU A 610 -10.27 -36.34 -14.07
C LEU A 610 -10.95 -36.98 -15.27
N ARG A 611 -11.66 -36.18 -16.06
CA ARG A 611 -12.32 -36.62 -17.27
C ARG A 611 -11.82 -35.80 -18.46
N TYR A 612 -11.21 -36.47 -19.41
CA TYR A 612 -10.80 -35.91 -20.69
C TYR A 612 -11.85 -36.24 -21.75
N VAL A 613 -12.09 -35.30 -22.66
CA VAL A 613 -12.99 -35.46 -23.80
C VAL A 613 -12.22 -35.15 -25.07
N ILE A 614 -12.02 -36.18 -25.87
CA ILE A 614 -11.39 -36.11 -27.18
C ILE A 614 -12.51 -35.94 -28.21
N SER A 615 -12.44 -34.88 -29.00
CA SER A 615 -13.40 -34.56 -30.06
C SER A 615 -12.68 -34.50 -31.41
N VAL A 616 -13.14 -35.30 -32.38
CA VAL A 616 -12.58 -35.36 -33.74
C VAL A 616 -13.69 -35.19 -34.77
N PRO A 617 -13.73 -34.08 -35.54
CA PRO A 617 -14.70 -33.90 -36.61
C PRO A 617 -14.48 -34.91 -37.75
N GLU A 618 -15.54 -35.55 -38.23
CA GLU A 618 -15.49 -36.55 -39.30
C GLU A 618 -14.96 -35.97 -40.62
N ALA A 619 -15.35 -34.73 -40.94
CA ALA A 619 -14.86 -34.01 -42.12
C ALA A 619 -13.34 -33.78 -42.13
N ASN A 620 -12.69 -33.93 -40.98
CA ASN A 620 -11.26 -33.71 -40.80
C ASN A 620 -10.47 -35.04 -40.73
N LEU A 621 -11.11 -36.19 -40.96
CA LEU A 621 -10.39 -37.46 -40.98
C LEU A 621 -9.41 -37.51 -42.17
N PRO A 622 -8.10 -37.76 -41.94
CA PRO A 622 -7.07 -37.71 -42.97
C PRO A 622 -6.97 -39.02 -43.78
N CYS A 623 -7.73 -40.05 -43.40
CA CYS A 623 -7.79 -41.36 -44.05
C CYS A 623 -9.15 -42.04 -43.81
N ASP A 624 -9.42 -43.13 -44.54
CA ASP A 624 -10.66 -43.91 -44.38
C ASP A 624 -10.80 -44.44 -42.94
N SER A 625 -11.99 -44.26 -42.38
CA SER A 625 -12.42 -44.73 -41.05
C SER A 625 -12.05 -46.19 -40.75
N ASN A 626 -12.01 -47.06 -41.76
CA ASN A 626 -11.74 -48.49 -41.59
C ASN A 626 -10.29 -48.79 -41.15
N ASP A 627 -9.35 -47.90 -41.44
CA ASP A 627 -7.93 -48.05 -41.11
C ASP A 627 -7.41 -46.99 -40.13
N ALA A 628 -8.28 -46.19 -39.51
CA ALA A 628 -7.89 -45.09 -38.62
C ALA A 628 -7.99 -45.42 -37.12
N TYR A 629 -7.09 -44.83 -36.31
CA TYR A 629 -7.05 -44.95 -34.85
C TYR A 629 -6.88 -43.60 -34.14
N ILE A 630 -7.46 -43.47 -32.95
CA ILE A 630 -7.22 -42.38 -32.00
C ILE A 630 -6.46 -42.96 -30.81
N GLU A 631 -5.39 -42.29 -30.37
CA GLU A 631 -4.60 -42.66 -29.19
C GLU A 631 -4.58 -41.50 -28.19
N ASP A 632 -4.71 -41.80 -26.89
CA ASP A 632 -4.62 -40.84 -25.79
C ASP A 632 -3.50 -41.26 -24.84
N THR A 633 -2.51 -40.38 -24.65
CA THR A 633 -1.36 -40.57 -23.77
C THR A 633 -1.61 -39.83 -22.45
N LEU A 634 -2.04 -40.59 -21.44
CA LEU A 634 -2.39 -40.12 -20.11
C LEU A 634 -1.19 -39.46 -19.39
N PRO A 635 -1.41 -38.49 -18.48
CA PRO A 635 -0.35 -37.87 -17.68
C PRO A 635 0.47 -38.83 -16.81
N GLU A 636 1.64 -38.38 -16.34
CA GLU A 636 2.30 -39.03 -15.21
C GLU A 636 1.45 -38.87 -13.94
N ASN A 637 1.53 -39.82 -13.02
CA ASN A 637 0.80 -39.78 -11.75
C ASN A 637 -0.73 -39.81 -11.86
N VAL A 638 -1.28 -40.33 -12.97
CA VAL A 638 -2.69 -40.74 -13.04
C VAL A 638 -2.81 -42.22 -13.42
N SER A 639 -3.98 -42.82 -13.18
CA SER A 639 -4.33 -44.18 -13.57
C SER A 639 -5.63 -44.17 -14.37
N PHE A 640 -5.69 -44.90 -15.49
CA PHE A 640 -6.91 -45.03 -16.29
C PHE A 640 -8.04 -45.70 -15.47
N GLU A 641 -9.21 -45.07 -15.39
CA GLU A 641 -10.40 -45.67 -14.76
C GLU A 641 -11.33 -46.30 -15.81
N ARG A 642 -11.76 -45.52 -16.82
CA ARG A 642 -12.65 -46.00 -17.90
C ARG A 642 -12.69 -45.04 -19.08
N SER A 643 -13.29 -45.47 -20.18
CA SER A 643 -13.68 -44.57 -21.27
C SER A 643 -14.99 -44.97 -21.95
N VAL A 644 -15.61 -44.00 -22.64
CA VAL A 644 -16.82 -44.18 -23.44
C VAL A 644 -16.61 -43.50 -24.81
N PRO A 645 -16.74 -44.21 -25.93
CA PRO A 645 -16.86 -45.67 -26.04
C PRO A 645 -15.61 -46.41 -25.53
N ALA A 646 -15.73 -47.72 -25.30
CA ALA A 646 -14.63 -48.53 -24.75
C ALA A 646 -13.44 -48.58 -25.73
N PRO A 647 -12.19 -48.60 -25.22
CA PRO A 647 -11.00 -48.63 -26.07
C PRO A 647 -10.73 -50.03 -26.61
N VAL A 648 -10.05 -50.12 -27.75
CA VAL A 648 -9.57 -51.40 -28.31
C VAL A 648 -8.34 -51.91 -27.58
N SER A 649 -7.56 -51.04 -26.92
CA SER A 649 -6.46 -51.41 -26.03
C SER A 649 -6.11 -50.31 -25.03
N VAL A 650 -5.60 -50.71 -23.86
CA VAL A 650 -5.00 -49.82 -22.84
C VAL A 650 -3.63 -50.39 -22.48
N ASN A 651 -2.56 -49.70 -22.87
CA ASN A 651 -1.18 -50.13 -22.63
C ASN A 651 -0.43 -49.04 -21.87
N ASP A 652 -0.12 -49.30 -20.60
CA ASP A 652 0.49 -48.33 -19.69
C ASP A 652 -0.31 -47.01 -19.64
N ARG A 653 0.24 -45.93 -20.18
CA ARG A 653 -0.41 -44.61 -20.26
C ARG A 653 -1.13 -44.37 -21.59
N VAL A 654 -1.09 -45.29 -22.55
CA VAL A 654 -1.68 -45.09 -23.89
C VAL A 654 -3.01 -45.85 -24.02
N VAL A 655 -4.09 -45.12 -24.25
CA VAL A 655 -5.45 -45.63 -24.48
C VAL A 655 -5.78 -45.48 -25.97
N LYS A 656 -6.28 -46.53 -26.64
CA LYS A 656 -6.45 -46.54 -28.11
C LYS A 656 -7.86 -46.93 -28.54
N TRP A 657 -8.40 -46.28 -29.57
CA TRP A 657 -9.68 -46.58 -30.21
C TRP A 657 -9.53 -46.69 -31.73
N ARG A 658 -10.30 -47.57 -32.37
CA ARG A 658 -10.40 -47.66 -33.84
C ARG A 658 -11.57 -46.81 -34.32
N VAL A 659 -11.36 -45.91 -35.28
CA VAL A 659 -12.37 -44.93 -35.73
C VAL A 659 -13.58 -45.62 -36.36
N GLY A 660 -13.39 -46.67 -37.15
CA GLY A 660 -14.48 -47.44 -37.75
C GLY A 660 -15.42 -48.13 -36.76
N ASP A 661 -15.04 -48.23 -35.49
CA ASP A 661 -15.88 -48.77 -34.41
C ASP A 661 -16.62 -47.65 -33.63
N LEU A 662 -16.35 -46.38 -33.97
CA LEU A 662 -16.99 -45.21 -33.37
C LEU A 662 -18.16 -44.74 -34.23
N ALA A 663 -19.21 -44.21 -33.58
CA ALA A 663 -20.28 -43.49 -34.27
C ALA A 663 -20.11 -41.99 -34.01
N PRO A 664 -20.06 -41.13 -35.05
CA PRO A 664 -20.03 -39.70 -34.85
C PRO A 664 -21.39 -39.22 -34.31
N ASP A 665 -21.38 -38.11 -33.57
CA ASP A 665 -22.59 -37.47 -33.07
C ASP A 665 -23.41 -36.79 -34.19
N ARG A 666 -24.49 -36.09 -33.81
CA ARG A 666 -25.39 -35.44 -34.78
C ARG A 666 -24.73 -34.33 -35.60
N ASP A 667 -23.59 -33.81 -35.14
CA ASP A 667 -22.82 -32.77 -35.81
C ASP A 667 -21.62 -33.35 -36.57
N ALA A 668 -21.60 -34.68 -36.77
CA ALA A 668 -20.52 -35.43 -37.40
C ALA A 668 -19.19 -35.34 -36.62
N ILE A 669 -19.22 -35.41 -35.29
CA ILE A 669 -18.03 -35.39 -34.42
C ILE A 669 -17.92 -36.70 -33.63
N TYR A 670 -16.77 -37.37 -33.72
CA TYR A 670 -16.43 -38.48 -32.83
C TYR A 670 -16.07 -37.93 -31.45
N ARG A 671 -16.78 -38.36 -30.40
CA ARG A 671 -16.52 -37.97 -29.00
C ARG A 671 -16.12 -39.18 -28.17
N ILE A 672 -14.96 -39.09 -27.53
CA ILE A 672 -14.44 -40.09 -26.61
C ILE A 672 -14.26 -39.42 -25.25
N THR A 673 -14.85 -39.99 -24.22
CA THR A 673 -14.68 -39.54 -22.82
C THR A 673 -13.77 -40.51 -22.09
N VAL A 674 -12.73 -40.03 -21.42
CA VAL A 674 -11.70 -40.80 -20.70
C VAL A 674 -11.66 -40.35 -19.25
N ASP A 675 -12.04 -41.20 -18.31
CA ASP A 675 -11.92 -40.97 -16.87
C ASP A 675 -10.59 -41.56 -16.36
N VAL A 676 -9.81 -40.78 -15.63
CA VAL A 676 -8.55 -41.18 -14.98
C VAL A 676 -8.54 -40.76 -13.52
N ARG A 677 -7.89 -41.50 -12.63
CA ARG A 677 -7.71 -41.16 -11.22
C ARG A 677 -6.30 -40.62 -10.97
N VAL A 678 -6.17 -39.49 -10.30
CA VAL A 678 -4.86 -38.98 -9.85
C VAL A 678 -4.32 -39.92 -8.76
N ASN A 679 -3.10 -40.41 -8.91
CA ASN A 679 -2.48 -41.38 -7.99
C ASN A 679 -2.13 -40.70 -6.65
N THR A 680 -2.42 -41.36 -5.53
CA THR A 680 -1.95 -40.95 -4.19
C THR A 680 -0.60 -41.60 -3.89
N PRO A 681 0.47 -40.86 -3.53
CA PRO A 681 1.71 -41.50 -3.11
C PRO A 681 1.48 -42.26 -1.80
N SER A 682 1.72 -43.56 -1.82
CA SER A 682 1.65 -44.41 -0.63
C SER A 682 2.92 -44.27 0.20
N MET A 683 2.97 -43.29 1.11
CA MET A 683 3.90 -43.32 2.25
C MET A 683 3.24 -42.82 3.52
N MET A 684 2.90 -43.78 4.39
CA MET A 684 2.78 -43.53 5.82
C MET A 684 3.67 -44.56 6.51
N ARG A 685 4.78 -44.10 7.10
CA ARG A 685 5.32 -44.62 8.36
C ARG A 685 6.47 -43.76 8.86
N SER A 686 6.23 -43.19 10.04
CA SER A 686 7.17 -42.85 11.10
C SER A 686 8.22 -41.78 10.85
N PHE A 687 8.09 -40.70 11.63
CA PHE A 687 9.18 -39.89 12.17
C PHE A 687 10.49 -40.69 12.32
N GLY A 688 11.56 -40.20 11.69
CA GLY A 688 12.89 -40.78 11.72
C GLY A 688 13.69 -40.37 10.50
N VAL A 689 14.56 -39.37 10.68
CA VAL A 689 15.51 -38.82 9.71
C VAL A 689 16.13 -39.88 8.80
N ASP A 690 16.00 -39.70 7.48
CA ASP A 690 17.07 -39.98 6.53
C ASP A 690 16.87 -39.11 5.27
N GLN A 691 17.75 -38.12 5.10
CA GLN A 691 17.92 -37.42 3.83
C GLN A 691 18.62 -38.37 2.85
N GLY A 692 17.85 -39.01 1.98
CA GLY A 692 18.41 -39.92 0.98
C GLY A 692 17.41 -40.25 -0.13
N ASN A 693 17.51 -39.54 -1.25
CA ASN A 693 16.77 -39.74 -2.49
C ASN A 693 15.25 -39.57 -2.42
N LEU A 694 14.81 -38.30 -2.41
CA LEU A 694 13.55 -37.94 -3.06
C LEU A 694 13.76 -38.04 -4.59
N PRO A 695 13.01 -38.85 -5.34
CA PRO A 695 13.01 -38.77 -6.79
C PRO A 695 12.59 -37.36 -7.18
N GLY A 696 13.48 -36.63 -7.83
CA GLY A 696 13.17 -35.36 -8.45
C GLY A 696 12.01 -35.55 -9.43
N GLY A 697 10.84 -35.02 -9.07
CA GLY A 697 9.68 -34.94 -9.93
C GLY A 697 9.09 -33.55 -9.80
N ARG A 698 9.66 -32.58 -10.52
CA ARG A 698 8.95 -31.36 -10.89
C ARG A 698 7.69 -31.79 -11.65
N GLY A 699 6.57 -31.84 -10.96
CA GLY A 699 5.35 -32.39 -11.53
C GLY A 699 4.10 -31.68 -11.03
N ASP A 700 4.13 -30.37 -10.80
CA ASP A 700 2.92 -29.58 -10.51
C ASP A 700 2.00 -29.46 -11.75
N ARG A 701 2.27 -30.22 -12.82
CA ARG A 701 1.60 -30.16 -14.13
C ARG A 701 1.25 -31.58 -14.63
N LEU A 702 -0.02 -31.86 -14.87
CA LEU A 702 -0.50 -33.09 -15.51
C LEU A 702 -0.77 -32.80 -16.99
N LYS A 703 0.05 -33.33 -17.90
CA LYS A 703 -0.12 -33.16 -19.35
C LYS A 703 -0.77 -34.39 -19.98
N ASN A 704 -1.98 -34.24 -20.52
CA ASN A 704 -2.64 -35.27 -21.32
C ASN A 704 -2.54 -34.91 -22.80
N CYS A 705 -2.29 -35.89 -23.67
CA CYS A 705 -2.15 -35.65 -25.12
C CYS A 705 -2.84 -36.73 -25.94
N ALA A 706 -3.76 -36.34 -26.82
CA ALA A 706 -4.39 -37.23 -27.78
C ALA A 706 -3.82 -37.02 -29.20
N SER A 707 -3.67 -38.10 -29.95
CA SER A 707 -3.13 -38.12 -31.32
C SER A 707 -3.93 -39.05 -32.23
N PHE A 708 -3.77 -38.89 -33.54
CA PHE A 708 -4.47 -39.67 -34.56
C PHE A 708 -3.47 -40.46 -35.43
N GLN A 709 -3.82 -41.69 -35.82
CA GLN A 709 -3.00 -42.57 -36.64
C GLN A 709 -3.79 -43.20 -37.78
N CYS A 710 -3.20 -43.24 -38.99
CA CYS A 710 -3.71 -43.99 -40.14
C CYS A 710 -2.95 -45.31 -40.32
N GLY A 711 -3.67 -46.41 -40.47
CA GLY A 711 -3.14 -47.74 -40.72
C GLY A 711 -2.68 -47.87 -42.17
N GLY A 712 -1.40 -48.18 -42.39
CA GLY A 712 -0.89 -48.53 -43.72
C GLY A 712 0.53 -48.10 -44.09
N GLN A 713 1.24 -47.33 -43.27
CA GLN A 713 2.67 -47.05 -43.46
C GLN A 713 3.38 -47.04 -42.11
N ALA A 714 4.24 -48.02 -41.88
CA ALA A 714 5.25 -47.94 -40.84
C ALA A 714 6.33 -46.96 -41.31
N GLY A 715 6.27 -45.72 -40.82
CA GLY A 715 7.24 -44.67 -41.09
C GLY A 715 6.82 -43.36 -40.42
N ASP A 716 7.61 -42.92 -39.45
CA ASP A 716 7.47 -41.75 -38.57
C ASP A 716 6.90 -40.48 -39.22
N VAL A 717 5.58 -40.32 -39.23
CA VAL A 717 4.94 -38.99 -39.21
C VAL A 717 3.85 -39.00 -38.15
N PRO A 718 4.09 -38.42 -36.96
CA PRO A 718 3.01 -38.11 -36.03
C PRO A 718 2.06 -37.12 -36.73
N LEU A 719 0.82 -37.53 -36.98
CA LEU A 719 -0.25 -36.62 -37.36
C LEU A 719 -0.77 -35.95 -36.08
N ASP A 720 -1.09 -34.66 -36.18
CA ASP A 720 -1.48 -33.69 -35.14
C ASP A 720 -1.85 -34.26 -33.76
N SER A 721 -1.15 -33.80 -32.71
CA SER A 721 -1.47 -34.10 -31.31
C SER A 721 -2.06 -32.87 -30.60
N ALA A 722 -3.17 -33.05 -29.87
CA ALA A 722 -3.75 -32.03 -29.01
C ALA A 722 -3.50 -32.36 -27.54
N CYS A 723 -2.98 -31.40 -26.78
CA CYS A 723 -2.65 -31.59 -25.37
C CYS A 723 -3.36 -30.59 -24.47
N VAL A 724 -3.66 -31.02 -23.24
CA VAL A 724 -4.16 -30.17 -22.13
C VAL A 724 -3.23 -30.36 -20.93
N GLU A 725 -2.92 -29.27 -20.21
CA GLU A 725 -2.08 -29.27 -19.01
C GLU A 725 -2.90 -28.80 -17.80
N ASP A 726 -2.91 -29.57 -16.70
CA ASP A 726 -3.58 -29.22 -15.44
C ASP A 726 -2.56 -28.92 -14.33
N HIS A 727 -2.86 -27.99 -13.41
CA HIS A 727 -1.99 -27.62 -12.29
C HIS A 727 -2.49 -28.17 -10.94
N MET A 728 -1.58 -28.62 -10.06
CA MET A 728 -1.90 -29.01 -8.67
C MET A 728 -1.55 -27.86 -7.69
N SER A 729 -2.45 -27.51 -6.75
CA SER A 729 -2.19 -26.48 -5.73
C SER A 729 -1.75 -27.09 -4.39
N LYS A 730 -0.74 -26.49 -3.76
CA LYS A 730 -0.25 -26.83 -2.41
C LYS A 730 -0.60 -25.69 -1.45
N PRO A 731 -0.90 -25.98 -0.17
CA PRO A 731 -1.12 -24.90 0.78
C PRO A 731 0.14 -24.03 0.94
N GLN A 732 -0.06 -22.75 1.20
CA GLN A 732 1.01 -21.77 1.42
C GLN A 732 0.82 -21.17 2.81
N LEU A 733 1.86 -21.23 3.63
CA LEU A 733 1.84 -20.72 5.00
C LEU A 733 2.75 -19.50 5.13
N GLY A 734 2.23 -18.45 5.76
CA GLY A 734 2.98 -17.27 6.17
C GLY A 734 3.32 -17.32 7.64
N ILE A 735 4.52 -16.85 7.99
CA ILE A 735 5.00 -16.76 9.36
C ILE A 735 5.31 -15.30 9.67
N GLU A 736 4.84 -14.81 10.80
CA GLU A 736 5.32 -13.57 11.41
C GLU A 736 5.78 -13.86 12.83
N LYS A 737 7.01 -13.45 13.18
CA LYS A 737 7.50 -13.51 14.55
C LYS A 737 7.96 -12.14 15.03
N SER A 738 7.69 -11.82 16.29
CA SER A 738 8.07 -10.56 16.90
C SER A 738 8.43 -10.70 18.38
N LEU A 739 9.19 -9.74 18.90
CA LEU A 739 9.49 -9.61 20.32
C LEU A 739 8.50 -8.63 20.96
N ARG A 740 7.73 -9.08 21.96
CA ARG A 740 6.77 -8.25 22.71
C ARG A 740 7.41 -7.46 23.84
N SER A 741 8.52 -7.95 24.39
CA SER A 741 9.29 -7.23 25.40
C SER A 741 10.06 -6.06 24.78
N VAL A 742 10.02 -4.89 25.42
CA VAL A 742 10.54 -3.62 24.86
C VAL A 742 12.08 -3.60 24.77
N VAL A 743 12.80 -4.48 25.47
CA VAL A 743 14.27 -4.62 25.41
C VAL A 743 14.71 -6.07 25.71
N ALA A 744 15.65 -6.61 24.94
CA ALA A 744 16.34 -7.87 25.22
C ALA A 744 17.67 -7.58 25.94
N GLU A 745 17.77 -7.92 27.22
CA GLU A 745 18.98 -7.73 28.04
C GLU A 745 19.42 -9.05 28.68
N PRO A 746 20.75 -9.32 28.80
CA PRO A 746 21.25 -10.49 29.50
C PRO A 746 20.70 -10.60 30.94
N GLY A 747 20.15 -11.76 31.29
CA GLY A 747 19.56 -12.06 32.60
C GLY A 747 18.07 -11.72 32.76
N LYS A 748 17.42 -11.14 31.75
CA LYS A 748 15.97 -10.82 31.77
C LYS A 748 15.16 -11.80 30.92
N GLU A 749 13.85 -11.84 31.18
CA GLU A 749 12.89 -12.54 30.32
C GLU A 749 12.59 -11.75 29.05
N ALA A 750 12.40 -12.46 27.95
CA ALA A 750 11.96 -11.96 26.67
C ALA A 750 10.72 -12.76 26.23
N GLU A 751 9.65 -12.06 25.84
CA GLU A 751 8.42 -12.66 25.32
C GLU A 751 8.36 -12.52 23.80
N PHE A 752 8.18 -13.63 23.10
CA PHE A 752 7.96 -13.69 21.66
C PHE A 752 6.47 -13.89 21.35
N GLU A 753 6.05 -13.35 20.21
CA GLU A 753 4.80 -13.69 19.55
C GLU A 753 5.08 -14.26 18.16
N LEU A 754 4.43 -15.37 17.85
CA LEU A 754 4.49 -16.06 16.57
C LEU A 754 3.07 -16.20 16.00
N VAL A 755 2.89 -15.78 14.76
CA VAL A 755 1.63 -15.88 14.02
C VAL A 755 1.86 -16.72 12.77
N VAL A 756 1.09 -17.81 12.64
CA VAL A 756 1.07 -18.65 11.45
C VAL A 756 -0.23 -18.41 10.70
N THR A 757 -0.16 -18.07 9.41
CA THR A 757 -1.33 -17.75 8.57
C THR A 757 -1.36 -18.68 7.36
N ASN A 758 -2.53 -19.22 7.02
CA ASN A 758 -2.71 -19.90 5.75
C ASN A 758 -3.01 -18.87 4.65
N LEU A 759 -2.03 -18.65 3.78
CA LEU A 759 -2.06 -17.70 2.66
C LEU A 759 -2.67 -18.30 1.38
N SER A 760 -2.97 -19.60 1.37
CA SER A 760 -3.55 -20.30 0.23
C SER A 760 -5.07 -20.45 0.31
N ASP A 761 -5.64 -21.00 -0.76
CA ASP A 761 -7.05 -21.34 -0.94
C ASP A 761 -7.40 -22.76 -0.48
N VAL A 762 -6.42 -23.53 0.00
CA VAL A 762 -6.58 -24.91 0.48
C VAL A 762 -6.16 -25.03 1.96
N THR A 763 -6.88 -25.83 2.75
CA THR A 763 -6.56 -26.08 4.16
C THR A 763 -5.18 -26.73 4.30
N ALA A 764 -4.37 -26.22 5.23
CA ALA A 764 -3.15 -26.87 5.70
C ALA A 764 -3.49 -27.77 6.88
N TYR A 765 -3.10 -29.04 6.84
CA TYR A 765 -3.42 -30.04 7.85
C TYR A 765 -2.19 -30.36 8.70
N ARG A 766 -2.39 -30.71 9.98
CA ARG A 766 -1.33 -31.17 10.90
C ARG A 766 -0.09 -30.27 10.89
N LEU A 767 -0.28 -29.02 11.26
CA LEU A 767 0.80 -28.04 11.31
C LEU A 767 1.78 -28.40 12.43
N VAL A 768 3.08 -28.34 12.12
CA VAL A 768 4.19 -28.53 13.05
C VAL A 768 5.12 -27.34 12.88
N VAL A 769 5.20 -26.50 13.89
CA VAL A 769 6.07 -25.33 13.93
C VAL A 769 7.38 -25.72 14.60
N GLU A 770 8.51 -25.38 13.98
CA GLU A 770 9.86 -25.58 14.49
C GLU A 770 10.54 -24.20 14.66
N ASP A 771 11.02 -23.90 15.86
CA ASP A 771 11.56 -22.59 16.22
C ASP A 771 12.92 -22.72 16.92
N GLN A 772 13.96 -22.40 16.17
CA GLN A 772 15.32 -22.37 16.64
C GLN A 772 15.61 -21.02 17.30
N ASN A 773 15.74 -21.04 18.61
CA ASN A 773 16.20 -19.88 19.38
C ASN A 773 17.74 -19.80 19.38
N PRO A 774 18.31 -18.58 19.40
CA PRO A 774 19.75 -18.40 19.42
C PRO A 774 20.40 -18.98 20.68
N GLU A 775 21.69 -19.31 20.60
CA GLU A 775 22.45 -19.77 21.76
C GLU A 775 22.37 -18.75 22.91
N GLY A 776 22.05 -19.23 24.12
CA GLY A 776 21.88 -18.40 25.31
C GLY A 776 20.47 -17.84 25.53
N PHE A 777 19.52 -18.12 24.63
CA PHE A 777 18.09 -17.87 24.83
C PHE A 777 17.44 -19.16 25.33
N VAL A 778 17.19 -19.24 26.65
CA VAL A 778 16.70 -20.47 27.28
C VAL A 778 15.18 -20.40 27.40
N TYR A 779 14.47 -21.31 26.76
CA TYR A 779 13.01 -21.40 26.86
C TYR A 779 12.55 -21.56 28.33
N LEU A 780 11.48 -20.84 28.70
CA LEU A 780 10.81 -21.02 29.99
C LEU A 780 9.69 -22.05 29.82
N PRO A 781 9.78 -23.24 30.44
CA PRO A 781 8.74 -24.25 30.39
C PRO A 781 7.37 -23.70 30.81
N ASP A 782 6.30 -24.22 30.20
CA ASP A 782 4.91 -23.83 30.45
C ASP A 782 4.59 -22.34 30.18
N SER A 783 5.47 -21.61 29.47
CA SER A 783 5.26 -20.19 29.18
C SER A 783 4.44 -19.94 27.91
N VAL A 784 4.23 -20.96 27.07
CA VAL A 784 3.48 -20.81 25.83
C VAL A 784 2.00 -20.56 26.10
N LYS A 785 1.38 -19.70 25.30
CA LYS A 785 -0.07 -19.44 25.30
C LYS A 785 -0.54 -19.30 23.86
N SER A 786 -1.70 -19.85 23.54
CA SER A 786 -2.41 -19.53 22.29
C SER A 786 -3.75 -18.88 22.60
N SER A 787 -4.16 -17.95 21.72
CA SER A 787 -5.52 -17.42 21.71
C SER A 787 -6.56 -18.42 21.22
N ASP A 788 -6.14 -19.42 20.42
CA ASP A 788 -7.03 -20.22 19.58
C ASP A 788 -6.97 -21.72 19.93
N VAL A 789 -5.84 -22.22 20.44
CA VAL A 789 -5.62 -23.65 20.74
C VAL A 789 -5.37 -23.88 22.24
N PRO A 790 -6.29 -24.52 22.98
CA PRO A 790 -6.17 -24.66 24.44
C PRO A 790 -5.14 -25.73 24.90
N ASP A 791 -4.82 -26.74 24.09
CA ASP A 791 -3.91 -27.85 24.44
C ASP A 791 -2.81 -28.02 23.37
N ILE A 792 -1.71 -27.28 23.49
CA ILE A 792 -0.57 -27.37 22.55
C ILE A 792 0.38 -28.47 23.03
N GLN A 793 0.73 -29.42 22.15
CA GLN A 793 1.82 -30.35 22.41
C GLN A 793 3.16 -29.69 22.06
N ILE A 794 4.12 -29.75 22.99
CA ILE A 794 5.42 -29.06 22.87
C ILE A 794 6.56 -30.07 23.10
N ASP A 795 7.56 -30.01 22.23
CA ASP A 795 8.94 -30.43 22.56
C ASP A 795 9.72 -29.17 22.97
N ASP A 796 10.19 -29.13 24.21
CA ASP A 796 10.89 -27.98 24.80
C ASP A 796 12.42 -28.01 24.57
N THR A 797 12.89 -29.00 23.81
CA THR A 797 14.25 -29.04 23.26
C THR A 797 14.39 -27.95 22.20
N ASN A 798 15.53 -27.26 22.10
CA ASN A 798 15.79 -26.32 21.00
C ASN A 798 16.28 -27.11 19.77
N PRO A 799 15.64 -27.02 18.59
CA PRO A 799 14.54 -26.12 18.22
C PRO A 799 13.20 -26.52 18.84
N LEU A 800 12.47 -25.53 19.37
CA LEU A 800 11.16 -25.75 19.98
C LEU A 800 10.19 -26.26 18.92
N VAL A 801 9.44 -27.33 19.24
CA VAL A 801 8.47 -27.90 18.29
C VAL A 801 7.06 -27.83 18.84
N TRP A 802 6.14 -27.21 18.10
CA TRP A 802 4.71 -27.13 18.43
C TRP A 802 3.86 -27.82 17.38
N VAL A 803 2.95 -28.70 17.82
CA VAL A 803 1.92 -29.27 16.94
C VAL A 803 0.63 -28.47 17.08
N LEU A 804 0.13 -27.94 15.97
CA LEU A 804 -1.06 -27.12 15.89
C LEU A 804 -2.19 -27.84 15.13
N GLU A 805 -3.42 -27.35 15.30
CA GLU A 805 -4.58 -27.82 14.56
C GLU A 805 -4.56 -27.42 13.08
N ASP A 806 -5.45 -28.01 12.28
CA ASP A 806 -5.56 -27.72 10.86
C ASP A 806 -5.93 -26.24 10.64
N LEU A 807 -5.26 -25.60 9.68
CA LEU A 807 -5.42 -24.18 9.38
C LEU A 807 -6.16 -23.98 8.06
N GLU A 808 -7.42 -23.57 8.15
CA GLU A 808 -8.25 -23.27 6.99
C GLU A 808 -7.76 -22.04 6.20
N PRO A 809 -8.12 -21.90 4.91
CA PRO A 809 -7.76 -20.75 4.09
C PRO A 809 -8.06 -19.40 4.75
N GLY A 810 -7.07 -18.51 4.78
CA GLY A 810 -7.19 -17.17 5.36
C GLY A 810 -7.29 -17.12 6.89
N LYS A 811 -7.26 -18.27 7.58
CA LYS A 811 -7.18 -18.32 9.05
C LYS A 811 -5.74 -18.16 9.51
N ARG A 812 -5.59 -17.75 10.77
CA ARG A 812 -4.31 -17.62 11.45
C ARG A 812 -4.40 -18.20 12.86
N ILE A 813 -3.27 -18.67 13.36
CA ILE A 813 -3.07 -19.08 14.76
C ILE A 813 -1.99 -18.18 15.34
N SER A 814 -2.24 -17.60 16.53
CA SER A 814 -1.24 -16.84 17.29
C SER A 814 -0.79 -17.60 18.54
N LEU A 815 0.51 -17.57 18.80
CA LEU A 815 1.20 -18.16 19.94
C LEU A 815 2.09 -17.10 20.58
N THR A 816 2.11 -17.01 21.91
CA THR A 816 3.17 -16.28 22.64
C THR A 816 3.95 -17.24 23.52
N TYR A 817 5.25 -17.00 23.70
CA TYR A 817 6.09 -17.79 24.59
C TYR A 817 7.24 -16.96 25.16
N ARG A 818 7.85 -17.40 26.27
CA ARG A 818 8.93 -16.67 26.94
C ARG A 818 10.25 -17.44 26.98
N VAL A 819 11.34 -16.70 26.97
CA VAL A 819 12.71 -17.19 27.18
C VAL A 819 13.40 -16.33 28.25
N ILE A 820 14.44 -16.87 28.88
CA ILE A 820 15.39 -16.12 29.72
C ILE A 820 16.74 -16.04 29.02
N LEU A 821 17.32 -14.83 28.98
CA LEU A 821 18.62 -14.59 28.35
C LEU A 821 19.75 -14.91 29.33
N ASN A 822 20.74 -15.70 28.91
CA ASN A 822 21.93 -15.99 29.70
C ASN A 822 22.67 -14.70 30.09
N THR A 823 23.10 -14.59 31.34
CA THR A 823 23.72 -13.37 31.90
C THR A 823 25.06 -13.00 31.27
N ASN A 824 25.71 -13.95 30.59
CA ASN A 824 26.99 -13.82 29.93
C ASN A 824 26.89 -13.51 28.42
N LEU A 825 25.67 -13.39 27.85
CA LEU A 825 25.47 -13.01 26.44
C LEU A 825 26.15 -11.68 26.11
N GLU A 826 26.92 -11.63 25.02
CA GLU A 826 27.54 -10.39 24.54
C GLU A 826 26.49 -9.47 23.91
N ALA A 827 26.74 -8.16 23.91
CA ALA A 827 25.89 -7.23 23.18
C ALA A 827 26.07 -7.49 21.68
N GLY A 828 24.98 -7.51 20.93
CA GLY A 828 25.00 -7.84 19.51
C GLY A 828 23.65 -8.35 19.02
N SER A 829 23.57 -8.62 17.72
CA SER A 829 22.38 -9.13 17.06
C SER A 829 22.39 -10.66 17.07
N TYR A 830 21.28 -11.25 17.48
CA TYR A 830 21.06 -12.70 17.54
C TYR A 830 19.87 -13.05 16.65
N ALA A 831 19.90 -14.19 15.98
CA ALA A 831 18.83 -14.60 15.06
C ALA A 831 18.03 -15.77 15.66
N SER A 832 16.71 -15.68 15.59
CA SER A 832 15.81 -16.81 15.81
C SER A 832 15.15 -17.20 14.50
N GLN A 833 15.18 -18.49 14.17
CA GLN A 833 14.67 -19.01 12.90
C GLN A 833 13.44 -19.87 13.14
N VAL A 834 12.38 -19.64 12.38
CA VAL A 834 11.13 -20.39 12.48
C VAL A 834 10.71 -20.96 11.14
N LYS A 835 10.24 -22.19 11.17
CA LYS A 835 9.71 -22.91 10.02
C LYS A 835 8.42 -23.65 10.40
N VAL A 836 7.51 -23.81 9.45
CA VAL A 836 6.28 -24.58 9.65
C VAL A 836 6.19 -25.70 8.63
N HIS A 837 6.04 -26.92 9.11
CA HIS A 837 5.71 -28.09 8.31
C HIS A 837 4.22 -28.37 8.40
N ALA A 838 3.62 -28.84 7.31
CA ALA A 838 2.21 -29.21 7.29
C ALA A 838 1.97 -30.28 6.21
N LEU A 839 0.76 -30.83 6.20
CA LEU A 839 0.27 -31.77 5.20
C LEU A 839 -0.82 -31.10 4.37
N ASP A 840 -0.89 -31.43 3.08
CA ASP A 840 -2.11 -31.16 2.32
C ASP A 840 -3.22 -32.17 2.69
N ARG A 841 -4.42 -31.99 2.10
CA ARG A 841 -5.55 -32.91 2.32
C ARG A 841 -5.25 -34.37 1.92
N SER A 842 -4.30 -34.56 1.01
CA SER A 842 -3.88 -35.86 0.49
C SER A 842 -2.80 -36.52 1.37
N GLY A 843 -2.32 -35.81 2.40
CA GLY A 843 -1.25 -36.26 3.29
C GLY A 843 0.16 -35.99 2.75
N PHE A 844 0.31 -35.17 1.69
CA PHE A 844 1.64 -34.80 1.18
C PHE A 844 2.27 -33.73 2.06
N PRO A 845 3.50 -33.94 2.57
CA PRO A 845 4.16 -32.95 3.40
C PRO A 845 4.66 -31.77 2.56
N PHE A 846 4.50 -30.57 3.11
CA PHE A 846 5.10 -29.36 2.60
C PHE A 846 5.58 -28.49 3.77
N GLU A 847 6.32 -27.44 3.46
CA GLU A 847 6.88 -26.52 4.45
C GLU A 847 6.68 -25.07 4.00
N SER A 848 6.61 -24.17 4.97
CA SER A 848 6.69 -22.72 4.75
C SER A 848 8.10 -22.33 4.30
N ASN A 849 8.25 -21.07 3.89
CA ASN A 849 9.57 -20.45 3.94
C ASN A 849 10.04 -20.35 5.39
N GLU A 850 11.36 -20.34 5.58
CA GLU A 850 11.97 -20.02 6.87
C GLU A 850 11.83 -18.52 7.14
N PHE A 851 11.50 -18.17 8.39
CA PHE A 851 11.40 -16.80 8.87
C PHE A 851 12.49 -16.55 9.91
N GLU A 852 13.30 -15.53 9.71
CA GLU A 852 14.35 -15.14 10.65
C GLU A 852 13.97 -13.83 11.35
N LEU A 853 13.96 -13.85 12.69
CA LEU A 853 13.83 -12.66 13.53
C LEU A 853 15.20 -12.29 14.10
N THR A 854 15.67 -11.09 13.80
CA THR A 854 16.85 -10.50 14.46
C THR A 854 16.46 -9.86 15.78
N ILE A 855 17.15 -10.23 16.86
CA ILE A 855 17.02 -9.70 18.20
C ILE A 855 18.30 -8.97 18.57
N ASP A 856 18.20 -7.65 18.81
CA ASP A 856 19.32 -6.87 19.33
C ASP A 856 19.39 -6.99 20.85
N VAL A 857 20.43 -7.67 21.33
CA VAL A 857 20.75 -7.76 22.75
C VAL A 857 21.64 -6.59 23.11
N GLN A 858 21.15 -5.75 24.02
CA GLN A 858 21.91 -4.60 24.54
C GLN A 858 22.38 -4.89 25.96
N ARG A 859 23.65 -4.56 26.24
CA ARG A 859 24.17 -4.52 27.62
C ARG A 859 24.14 -3.07 28.07
N GLY A 860 23.48 -2.78 29.20
CA GLY A 860 23.45 -1.44 29.82
C GLY A 860 24.83 -0.90 30.21
N VAL A 861 25.09 -0.59 31.47
CA VAL A 861 26.44 -0.12 31.88
C VAL A 861 27.40 -1.30 32.04
N VAL A 862 28.49 -1.32 31.27
CA VAL A 862 29.56 -2.34 31.39
C VAL A 862 30.92 -1.65 31.45
N LEU A 863 31.66 -1.87 32.54
CA LEU A 863 32.99 -1.27 32.71
C LEU A 863 34.08 -2.33 32.59
N ARG A 864 35.10 -2.05 31.77
CA ARG A 864 36.38 -2.74 31.79
C ARG A 864 37.36 -1.91 32.62
N VAL A 865 37.82 -2.47 33.74
CA VAL A 865 38.72 -1.78 34.66
C VAL A 865 40.00 -2.58 34.81
N SER A 866 41.14 -1.92 34.63
CA SER A 866 42.47 -2.48 34.87
C SER A 866 43.22 -1.62 35.87
N GLN A 867 43.90 -2.26 36.82
CA GLN A 867 44.71 -1.58 37.82
C GLN A 867 46.15 -2.07 37.78
N GLN A 868 47.10 -1.15 37.90
CA GLN A 868 48.53 -1.46 37.95
C GLN A 868 49.26 -0.57 38.94
N LEU A 869 50.32 -1.10 39.55
CA LEU A 869 51.21 -0.39 40.45
C LEU A 869 52.55 -0.11 39.75
N GLY A 870 52.99 1.15 39.71
CA GLY A 870 54.23 1.56 39.07
C GLY A 870 54.15 1.65 37.54
N GLU A 871 55.13 2.34 36.95
CA GLU A 871 55.43 2.32 35.52
C GLU A 871 56.94 2.09 35.33
N PRO A 872 57.39 0.90 34.90
CA PRO A 872 56.59 -0.27 34.49
C PRO A 872 55.86 -0.95 35.65
N GLN A 873 54.83 -1.74 35.34
CA GLN A 873 54.01 -2.46 36.32
C GLN A 873 54.85 -3.40 37.20
N THR A 874 54.60 -3.38 38.51
CA THR A 874 55.16 -4.29 39.51
C THR A 874 54.06 -4.74 40.49
N ALA A 875 54.28 -5.85 41.18
CA ALA A 875 53.43 -6.29 42.30
C ALA A 875 54.04 -5.93 43.67
N THR A 876 55.29 -5.42 43.69
CA THR A 876 56.03 -5.13 44.92
C THR A 876 56.34 -3.65 45.07
N MET A 877 56.34 -3.15 46.30
CA MET A 877 56.81 -1.82 46.67
C MET A 877 57.62 -1.85 47.96
N GLN A 878 58.58 -0.94 48.13
CA GLN A 878 59.39 -0.87 49.37
C GLN A 878 58.64 -0.05 50.43
N ALA A 879 58.67 -0.51 51.69
CA ALA A 879 58.10 0.24 52.80
C ALA A 879 58.68 1.67 52.87
N GLY A 880 57.82 2.68 52.99
CA GLY A 880 58.21 4.09 53.03
C GLY A 880 58.48 4.75 51.68
N GLN A 881 58.41 4.03 50.55
CA GLN A 881 58.55 4.60 49.21
C GLN A 881 57.19 4.72 48.50
N PRO A 882 56.79 5.92 48.04
CA PRO A 882 55.53 6.09 47.34
C PRO A 882 55.60 5.58 45.90
N MET A 883 54.54 4.91 45.43
CA MET A 883 54.39 4.46 44.04
C MET A 883 53.05 4.87 43.45
N PRO A 884 52.96 5.11 42.13
CA PRO A 884 51.69 5.41 41.48
C PRO A 884 50.84 4.15 41.32
N LEU A 885 49.61 4.19 41.80
CA LEU A 885 48.52 3.30 41.42
C LEU A 885 47.79 3.92 40.22
N ILE A 886 47.68 3.18 39.13
CA ILE A 886 47.01 3.61 37.90
C ILE A 886 45.80 2.71 37.69
N SER A 887 44.62 3.32 37.63
CA SER A 887 43.35 2.66 37.34
C SER A 887 42.80 3.19 36.02
N THR A 888 42.70 2.33 35.00
CA THR A 888 42.09 2.66 33.71
C THR A 888 40.67 2.10 33.70
N ILE A 889 39.69 2.96 33.46
CA ILE A 889 38.26 2.66 33.43
C ILE A 889 37.75 2.96 32.02
N GLU A 890 37.33 1.92 31.31
CA GLU A 890 36.71 2.00 29.99
C GLU A 890 35.24 1.60 30.10
N ASN A 891 34.32 2.43 29.60
CA ASN A 891 32.93 2.04 29.44
C ASN A 891 32.75 1.34 28.09
N VAL A 892 32.55 0.02 28.12
CA VAL A 892 32.33 -0.83 26.95
C VAL A 892 30.85 -1.22 26.77
N GLY A 893 29.95 -0.66 27.60
CA GLY A 893 28.50 -0.86 27.51
C GLY A 893 27.81 0.18 26.61
N THR A 894 26.49 0.10 26.50
CA THR A 894 25.68 1.01 25.65
C THR A 894 25.09 2.20 26.42
N ASP A 895 25.08 2.16 27.76
CA ASP A 895 24.61 3.25 28.60
C ASP A 895 25.81 4.00 29.26
N GLY A 896 25.75 5.33 29.30
CA GLY A 896 26.70 6.14 30.04
C GLY A 896 26.52 6.10 31.56
N VAL A 897 27.61 6.36 32.29
CA VAL A 897 27.56 6.67 33.73
C VAL A 897 27.68 8.17 33.92
N LEU A 898 26.57 8.79 34.30
CA LEU A 898 26.49 10.18 34.73
C LEU A 898 27.11 10.33 36.12
N ASP A 899 27.78 11.46 36.34
CA ASP A 899 28.45 11.79 37.62
C ASP A 899 29.35 10.67 38.17
N ALA A 900 30.07 9.97 37.29
CA ALA A 900 30.86 8.81 37.69
C ALA A 900 31.94 9.20 38.72
N ALA A 901 32.10 8.33 39.72
CA ALA A 901 33.08 8.49 40.80
C ALA A 901 33.80 7.17 41.07
N VAL A 902 35.12 7.24 41.28
CA VAL A 902 35.96 6.11 41.68
C VAL A 902 36.09 6.12 43.19
N ALA A 903 35.70 5.02 43.85
CA ALA A 903 35.86 4.80 45.28
C ALA A 903 36.93 3.72 45.52
N LEU A 904 38.10 4.13 46.02
CA LEU A 904 39.22 3.25 46.36
C LEU A 904 39.26 3.03 47.87
N THR A 905 39.22 1.78 48.32
CA THR A 905 39.39 1.43 49.74
C THR A 905 40.78 0.86 49.96
N LEU A 906 41.55 1.51 50.83
CA LEU A 906 42.89 1.06 51.22
C LEU A 906 42.82 0.21 52.51
N PRO A 907 43.49 -0.95 52.59
CA PRO A 907 43.62 -1.70 53.83
C PRO A 907 44.56 -0.99 54.83
N ASP A 908 44.59 -1.47 56.09
CA ASP A 908 45.64 -1.04 57.02
C ASP A 908 47.01 -1.43 56.46
N GLY A 909 48.03 -0.59 56.64
CA GLY A 909 49.37 -0.78 56.07
C GLY A 909 49.63 -0.03 54.75
N LEU A 910 48.58 0.40 54.04
CA LEU A 910 48.69 1.29 52.87
C LEU A 910 48.10 2.68 53.17
N GLU A 911 48.81 3.73 52.75
CA GLU A 911 48.33 5.11 52.83
C GLU A 911 48.36 5.79 51.46
N PHE A 912 47.43 6.73 51.26
CA PHE A 912 47.42 7.61 50.10
C PHE A 912 48.35 8.81 50.31
N VAL A 913 49.09 9.17 49.27
CA VAL A 913 50.02 10.29 49.24
C VAL A 913 49.29 11.53 48.70
N PRO A 914 49.07 12.59 49.50
CA PRO A 914 48.39 13.79 49.03
C PRO A 914 49.10 14.45 47.83
N GLN A 915 48.34 15.21 47.05
CA GLN A 915 48.78 16.01 45.89
C GLN A 915 49.34 15.18 44.73
N THR A 916 49.00 13.88 44.68
CA THR A 916 49.44 12.97 43.61
C THR A 916 48.33 12.58 42.63
N SER A 917 47.09 13.02 42.86
CA SER A 917 45.92 12.62 42.06
C SER A 917 45.96 13.25 40.66
N ARG A 918 45.84 12.41 39.63
CA ARG A 918 45.72 12.85 38.22
C ARG A 918 44.60 12.09 37.51
N LEU A 919 43.82 12.80 36.70
CA LEU A 919 42.84 12.22 35.77
C LEU A 919 43.30 12.50 34.35
N ASN A 920 43.49 11.45 33.55
CA ASN A 920 44.03 11.54 32.19
C ASN A 920 45.34 12.37 32.13
N GLY A 921 46.21 12.20 33.12
CA GLY A 921 47.49 12.92 33.25
C GLY A 921 47.40 14.34 33.85
N VAL A 922 46.19 14.92 33.93
CA VAL A 922 45.96 16.26 34.48
C VAL A 922 45.76 16.19 35.99
N ALA A 923 46.42 17.07 36.75
CA ALA A 923 46.25 17.14 38.21
C ALA A 923 44.81 17.52 38.58
N ILE A 924 44.21 16.78 39.51
CA ILE A 924 42.85 17.02 40.03
C ILE A 924 42.89 17.26 41.55
N GLY A 925 41.77 17.74 42.10
CA GLY A 925 41.63 17.95 43.54
C GLY A 925 41.78 16.67 44.38
N GLU A 926 42.03 16.84 45.67
CA GLU A 926 42.11 15.75 46.64
C GLU A 926 40.79 14.95 46.71
N PRO A 927 40.85 13.62 46.96
CA PRO A 927 39.64 12.82 47.13
C PRO A 927 38.85 13.23 48.38
N GLU A 928 37.54 13.05 48.33
CA GLU A 928 36.73 13.00 49.55
C GLU A 928 37.12 11.73 50.34
N ARG A 929 37.40 11.88 51.64
CA ARG A 929 37.80 10.77 52.51
C ARG A 929 36.63 10.33 53.40
N LYS A 930 36.25 9.06 53.31
CA LYS A 930 35.26 8.41 54.20
C LYS A 930 35.91 7.18 54.84
N GLY A 931 36.46 7.35 56.05
CA GLY A 931 37.25 6.32 56.69
C GLY A 931 38.47 5.96 55.84
N LYS A 932 38.58 4.69 55.43
CA LYS A 932 39.65 4.19 54.56
C LYS A 932 39.35 4.28 53.06
N THR A 933 38.16 4.76 52.70
CA THR A 933 37.74 4.92 51.30
C THR A 933 37.98 6.34 50.81
N LEU A 934 38.62 6.45 49.65
CA LEU A 934 38.95 7.68 48.93
C LEU A 934 38.05 7.77 47.69
N ILE A 935 37.37 8.90 47.52
CA ILE A 935 36.37 9.06 46.44
C ILE A 935 36.79 10.23 45.53
N TRP A 936 37.02 9.95 44.25
CA TRP A 936 37.24 10.96 43.21
C TRP A 936 36.06 11.02 42.27
N LYS A 937 35.51 12.21 42.05
CA LYS A 937 34.59 12.45 40.94
C LYS A 937 35.39 12.50 39.64
N ILE A 938 35.04 11.63 38.70
CA ILE A 938 35.66 11.58 37.38
C ILE A 938 34.75 12.13 36.29
N GLY A 939 33.53 12.54 36.60
CA GLY A 939 32.58 13.16 35.66
C GLY A 939 31.87 12.12 34.78
N GLU A 940 31.26 12.55 33.68
CA GLU A 940 30.54 11.63 32.78
C GLU A 940 31.47 10.59 32.15
N LEU A 941 31.00 9.36 32.05
CA LEU A 941 31.67 8.26 31.36
C LEU A 941 30.73 7.66 30.28
N PRO A 942 30.59 8.32 29.12
CA PRO A 942 29.77 7.82 28.00
C PRO A 942 30.28 6.48 27.42
N PRO A 943 29.46 5.79 26.62
CA PRO A 943 29.88 4.60 25.86
C PRO A 943 31.16 4.84 25.05
N GLY A 944 32.09 3.88 25.08
CA GLY A 944 33.37 3.94 24.36
C GLY A 944 34.42 4.88 24.96
N VAL A 945 34.12 5.58 26.07
CA VAL A 945 35.05 6.52 26.71
C VAL A 945 35.93 5.80 27.73
N THR A 946 37.23 6.11 27.69
CA THR A 946 38.22 5.66 28.67
C THR A 946 38.69 6.83 29.55
N LYS A 947 38.82 6.60 30.86
CA LYS A 947 39.46 7.51 31.80
C LYS A 947 40.52 6.78 32.63
N THR A 948 41.63 7.45 32.89
CA THR A 948 42.74 6.93 33.69
C THR A 948 42.91 7.78 34.94
N LEU A 949 42.66 7.20 36.11
CA LEU A 949 42.94 7.79 37.41
C LEU A 949 44.29 7.28 37.92
N GLN A 950 45.18 8.21 38.27
CA GLN A 950 46.45 7.92 38.90
C GLN A 950 46.49 8.55 40.29
N CYS A 951 46.94 7.81 41.30
CA CYS A 951 47.17 8.31 42.65
C CYS A 951 48.40 7.66 43.28
N GLY A 952 49.11 8.36 44.16
CA GLY A 952 50.25 7.81 44.89
C GLY A 952 49.81 7.04 46.12
N ILE A 953 50.33 5.82 46.30
CA ILE A 953 50.17 5.03 47.52
C ILE A 953 51.54 4.72 48.13
N ILE A 954 51.59 4.54 49.45
CA ILE A 954 52.82 4.23 50.21
C ILE A 954 52.52 3.13 51.24
N GLY A 955 53.36 2.09 51.25
CA GLY A 955 53.32 1.04 52.28
C GLY A 955 54.05 1.46 53.56
N LYS A 956 53.48 1.16 54.73
CA LYS A 956 54.06 1.49 56.04
C LYS A 956 54.77 0.32 56.72
N GLU A 957 54.38 -0.90 56.38
CA GLU A 957 54.91 -2.12 56.96
C GLU A 957 54.95 -3.22 55.89
N ALA A 958 55.86 -4.18 56.06
CA ALA A 958 56.00 -5.29 55.14
C ALA A 958 54.79 -6.23 55.25
N GLY A 959 54.25 -6.67 54.12
CA GLY A 959 53.05 -7.50 54.08
C GLY A 959 52.36 -7.52 52.71
N GLU A 960 51.36 -8.38 52.58
CA GLU A 960 50.52 -8.50 51.40
C GLU A 960 49.19 -7.78 51.65
N PHE A 961 48.85 -6.81 50.80
CA PHE A 961 47.71 -5.91 50.99
C PHE A 961 46.84 -5.87 49.74
N THR A 962 45.54 -6.13 49.90
CA THR A 962 44.56 -6.02 48.82
C THR A 962 43.76 -4.72 48.95
N LEU A 963 43.89 -3.85 47.96
CA LEU A 963 43.03 -2.67 47.81
C LEU A 963 41.82 -3.02 46.93
N SER A 964 40.72 -2.29 47.12
CA SER A 964 39.46 -2.55 46.41
C SER A 964 38.90 -1.26 45.80
N THR A 965 38.58 -1.31 44.51
CA THR A 965 38.04 -0.17 43.76
C THR A 965 36.63 -0.45 43.26
N ILE A 966 35.72 0.50 43.43
CA ILE A 966 34.35 0.47 42.90
C ILE A 966 34.07 1.78 42.14
N ILE A 967 33.29 1.70 41.06
CA ILE A 967 32.80 2.85 40.31
C ILE A 967 31.33 3.06 40.62
N ARG A 968 30.95 4.28 40.97
CA ARG A 968 29.57 4.68 41.30
C ARG A 968 29.11 5.82 40.39
N GLY A 969 27.80 5.97 40.23
CA GLY A 969 27.20 7.11 39.52
C GLY A 969 25.71 6.91 39.33
N ALA A 970 25.15 7.57 38.32
CA ALA A 970 23.81 7.30 37.83
C ALA A 970 23.88 6.83 36.36
N THR A 971 23.03 5.90 35.96
CA THR A 971 22.84 5.58 34.54
C THR A 971 22.22 6.79 33.82
N GLU A 972 22.30 6.87 32.49
CA GLU A 972 21.57 7.87 31.69
C GLU A 972 20.05 7.86 31.91
N ARG A 973 19.49 6.76 32.42
CA ARG A 973 18.07 6.62 32.82
C ARG A 973 17.80 7.06 34.27
N ASN A 974 18.74 7.76 34.89
CA ASN A 974 18.68 8.30 36.25
C ASN A 974 18.55 7.26 37.39
N ALA A 975 18.87 5.98 37.13
CA ALA A 975 18.98 4.94 38.15
C ALA A 975 20.37 4.96 38.80
N SER A 976 20.47 4.65 40.10
CA SER A 976 21.75 4.53 40.79
C SER A 976 22.57 3.35 40.24
N TYR A 977 23.85 3.58 39.94
CA TYR A 977 24.76 2.56 39.43
C TYR A 977 25.95 2.37 40.39
N GLU A 978 26.29 1.10 40.63
CA GLU A 978 27.49 0.68 41.36
C GLU A 978 28.09 -0.53 40.64
N SER A 979 29.39 -0.48 40.32
CA SER A 979 30.10 -1.61 39.73
C SER A 979 30.43 -2.68 40.76
N ARG A 980 30.83 -3.87 40.30
CA ARG A 980 31.58 -4.80 41.15
C ARG A 980 32.85 -4.17 41.71
N ALA A 981 33.41 -4.79 42.76
CA ALA A 981 34.74 -4.49 43.27
C ALA A 981 35.83 -5.00 42.31
N TYR A 982 36.88 -4.19 42.13
CA TYR A 982 38.09 -4.51 41.41
C TYR A 982 39.24 -4.49 42.41
N ASP A 983 39.75 -5.67 42.73
CA ASP A 983 40.76 -5.84 43.76
C ASP A 983 42.16 -5.93 43.14
N LEU A 984 43.14 -5.30 43.78
CA LEU A 984 44.55 -5.40 43.43
C LEU A 984 45.36 -5.72 44.68
N THR A 985 46.15 -6.79 44.62
CA THR A 985 47.07 -7.17 45.69
C THR A 985 48.45 -6.59 45.44
N VAL A 986 49.02 -5.98 46.48
CA VAL A 986 50.33 -5.35 46.50
C VAL A 986 51.16 -5.94 47.64
N ASN A 987 52.40 -6.32 47.34
CA ASN A 987 53.36 -6.80 48.32
C ASN A 987 54.29 -5.65 48.74
N VAL A 988 54.28 -5.31 50.02
CA VAL A 988 55.23 -4.36 50.59
C VAL A 988 56.40 -5.13 51.17
N GLU A 989 57.62 -4.83 50.72
CA GLU A 989 58.88 -5.40 51.21
C GLU A 989 59.55 -4.53 52.27
#